data_AF-A0A3D2G8K9-F1
#
_entry.id   AF-A0A3D2G8K9-F1
#
_cell.length_a   1.000
_cell.length_b   1.000
_cell.length_c   1.000
_cell.angle_alpha   90.00
_cell.angle_beta   90.00
_cell.angle_gamma   90.00
#
_symmetry.space_group_name_H-M   'P 1'
#
loop_
_entity.id
_entity.type
_entity.pdbx_description
1 polymer ?
#
loop_
_entity_poly.entity_id
_entity_poly.type
_entity_poly.pdbx_seq_one_letter_code
_entity_poly.pdbx_strand_id
1 'polypeptide(L)'
;MENGKNIIKKGEVIFAQGDTVSHIGIVLAGKVLMQNEWMRLVRNQGSFIALNDWNRDTYGASYTTLEDSVIYMLSVSGEETLHNVITKSDDYRAIMVSSQFHYITDMAHLREDLHMRASRLYEFAKRSYQGYKNLCMAIGVSPLIIEELDELEECEYQMEINEDRLGYYAEAAGIPLNVQKAYYSYSEEMVNFIVLEIAAVVDGFKEDCITLIKYIHNLLSYIVGRKDHNLFDYACAQGREMRRKGDVPKEMQGLLEEILREVSFQYQELGRHMDIPDWDLKAKKAVIGEIISKEMTETEQKSKEEKEAMIRRSVLSLKNSLEQVVQYAAYDEQKIEVLRANMDYLVKAPDRLSVEDDVKKAKKTITPMVFELYLACFRKVCEGLIVPPKAVELFLNFGMLDERLLEQEHLEFLCGIEEEEDEGPCHVFTLCEWLKAIHDGQREPSKSEFDEDYIENLRSLKKQGEITEQQQKALTNNMDKRVEYEVMNMMKSNMRVLYGQPTAYMPVLYKEAIYGYLDKILVTKKRINESVQNLMKIDYSVFYREVLYSNVELKINHESCMKNVYPDVILFPLSGVNASMWQEVGGKNKATPGRFVFPILSNTNIDDMMVKMFGRFRWELCRCIQGMQWNDIKVKSLTSEYMDYIQFYRKNRDLSDEAREKVKMQIQKGRNNSREVFLIDYEAWVKSESNGSMKMNKVAREILATYCPFEKTLRQKLETQRPYEVAMARFGRNSMKKKQEFELRIKAIQRETPDVPQEILDTYHFYADL
;
A
#
# COMPACT_ATOMS: atom_id res chain seq x y z
N MET A 1 -29.55 40.71 32.20
CA MET A 1 -30.16 39.85 31.16
C MET A 1 -29.10 39.70 30.09
N GLU A 2 -28.62 38.50 29.80
CA GLU A 2 -27.92 38.22 28.54
C GLU A 2 -27.82 36.71 28.39
N ASN A 3 -28.91 36.10 27.94
CA ASN A 3 -28.86 34.73 27.42
C ASN A 3 -28.05 34.79 26.12
N GLY A 4 -26.72 34.76 26.21
CA GLY A 4 -25.83 34.65 25.05
C GLY A 4 -25.97 33.34 24.27
N LYS A 5 -26.91 32.47 24.67
CA LYS A 5 -27.26 31.21 24.01
C LYS A 5 -28.33 31.46 22.97
N ASN A 6 -27.97 31.35 21.70
CA ASN A 6 -28.88 31.46 20.57
C ASN A 6 -29.14 30.07 19.99
N ILE A 7 -30.41 29.72 19.82
CA ILE A 7 -30.81 28.55 19.03
C ILE A 7 -30.96 29.03 17.58
N ILE A 8 -30.12 28.50 16.70
CA ILE A 8 -30.02 28.90 15.29
C ILE A 8 -30.45 27.71 14.45
N LYS A 9 -31.39 27.92 13.53
CA LYS A 9 -31.96 26.82 12.72
C LYS A 9 -30.96 26.35 11.68
N LYS A 10 -31.11 25.11 11.22
CA LYS A 10 -30.35 24.58 10.09
C LYS A 10 -30.35 25.52 8.88
N GLY A 11 -29.17 25.78 8.32
CA GLY A 11 -28.95 26.56 7.11
C GLY A 11 -28.85 28.07 7.33
N GLU A 12 -28.97 28.55 8.57
CA GLU A 12 -28.80 29.97 8.90
C GLU A 12 -27.32 30.33 9.04
N VAL A 13 -26.95 31.51 8.55
CA VAL A 13 -25.60 32.06 8.64
C VAL A 13 -25.45 32.78 9.99
N ILE A 14 -24.44 32.36 10.77
CA ILE A 14 -24.08 32.94 12.07
C ILE A 14 -23.23 34.19 11.87
N PHE A 15 -22.18 34.07 11.05
CA PHE A 15 -21.29 35.15 10.63
C PHE A 15 -21.08 35.03 9.13
N ALA A 16 -21.17 36.13 8.39
CA ALA A 16 -20.87 36.13 6.97
C ALA A 16 -19.44 36.63 6.73
N GLN A 17 -18.76 36.02 5.76
CA GLN A 17 -17.44 36.47 5.32
C GLN A 17 -17.51 37.93 4.86
N GLY A 18 -16.56 38.76 5.32
CA GLY A 18 -16.51 40.18 4.98
C GLY A 18 -17.31 41.12 5.90
N ASP A 19 -18.20 40.59 6.75
CA ASP A 19 -18.86 41.39 7.78
C ASP A 19 -17.88 41.78 8.88
N THR A 20 -18.12 42.91 9.55
CA THR A 20 -17.30 43.38 10.67
C THR A 20 -17.33 42.40 11.84
N VAL A 21 -16.14 42.04 12.35
CA VAL A 21 -16.03 41.14 13.50
C VAL A 21 -16.57 41.84 14.74
N SER A 22 -17.70 41.35 15.26
CA SER A 22 -18.33 41.89 16.47
C SER A 22 -18.48 40.85 17.58
N HIS A 23 -18.50 39.57 17.22
CA HIS A 23 -18.67 38.45 18.14
C HIS A 23 -17.83 37.24 17.70
N ILE A 24 -17.48 36.40 18.66
CA ILE A 24 -17.02 35.03 18.46
C ILE A 24 -18.02 34.06 19.10
N GLY A 25 -18.00 32.80 18.69
CA GLY A 25 -19.02 31.83 19.13
C GLY A 25 -18.42 30.54 19.70
N ILE A 26 -19.18 29.87 20.57
CA ILE A 26 -18.93 28.49 21.01
C ILE A 26 -20.10 27.62 20.57
N VAL A 27 -19.82 26.51 19.88
CA VAL A 27 -20.83 25.52 19.51
C VAL A 27 -21.16 24.65 20.74
N LEU A 28 -22.27 24.93 21.42
CA LEU A 28 -22.69 24.16 22.60
C LEU A 28 -23.40 22.85 22.24
N ALA A 29 -24.07 22.83 21.08
CA ALA A 29 -24.69 21.66 20.47
C ALA A 29 -24.89 21.92 18.98
N GLY A 30 -24.80 20.88 18.15
CA GLY A 30 -24.94 20.98 16.70
C GLY A 30 -23.60 21.02 15.94
N LYS A 31 -23.67 21.40 14.66
CA LYS A 31 -22.51 21.50 13.75
C LYS A 31 -22.58 22.77 12.92
N VAL A 32 -21.44 23.42 12.76
CA VAL A 32 -21.29 24.66 11.97
C VAL A 32 -20.27 24.44 10.87
N LEU A 33 -20.65 24.72 9.63
CA LEU A 33 -19.75 24.78 8.49
C LEU A 33 -19.06 26.13 8.46
N MET A 34 -17.75 26.15 8.63
CA MET A 34 -16.87 27.27 8.30
C MET A 34 -16.48 27.14 6.84
N GLN A 35 -16.77 28.15 6.02
CA GLN A 35 -16.43 28.12 4.60
C GLN A 35 -16.00 29.49 4.06
N ASN A 36 -15.02 29.48 3.17
CA ASN A 36 -14.70 30.61 2.31
C ASN A 36 -14.50 30.12 0.86
N GLU A 37 -14.02 30.99 -0.02
CA GLU A 37 -13.75 30.65 -1.43
C GLU A 37 -12.79 29.45 -1.61
N TRP A 38 -11.91 29.19 -0.65
CA TRP A 38 -10.82 28.23 -0.77
C TRP A 38 -11.02 26.98 0.10
N MET A 39 -11.73 27.07 1.22
CA MET A 39 -11.79 25.97 2.20
C MET A 39 -13.17 25.80 2.84
N ARG A 40 -13.46 24.56 3.24
CA ARG A 40 -14.62 24.13 4.02
C ARG A 40 -14.18 23.25 5.19
N LEU A 41 -14.61 23.61 6.39
CA LEU A 41 -14.31 22.88 7.62
C LEU A 41 -15.55 22.80 8.51
N VAL A 42 -15.79 21.63 9.09
CA VAL A 42 -16.92 21.41 10.01
C VAL A 42 -16.45 21.61 11.45
N ARG A 43 -17.11 22.51 12.17
CA ARG A 43 -16.89 22.79 13.60
C ARG A 43 -17.96 22.09 14.42
N ASN A 44 -17.56 21.08 15.18
CA ASN A 44 -18.43 20.24 16.00
C ASN A 44 -18.73 20.90 17.35
N GLN A 45 -19.64 20.30 18.12
CA GLN A 45 -19.87 20.63 19.53
C GLN A 45 -18.54 20.73 20.30
N GLY A 46 -18.41 21.77 21.13
CA GLY A 46 -17.19 22.07 21.88
C GLY A 46 -16.15 22.88 21.10
N SER A 47 -16.47 23.32 19.89
CA SER A 47 -15.57 24.17 19.08
C SER A 47 -15.87 25.66 19.28
N PHE A 48 -14.82 26.46 19.31
CA PHE A 48 -14.91 27.89 19.02
C PHE A 48 -15.03 28.14 17.51
N ILE A 49 -15.79 29.17 17.16
CA ILE A 49 -15.95 29.71 15.80
C ILE A 49 -15.57 31.20 15.79
N ALA A 50 -14.95 31.65 14.70
CA ALA A 50 -14.38 32.99 14.51
C ALA A 50 -13.32 33.42 15.56
N LEU A 51 -12.82 32.49 16.39
CA LEU A 51 -11.84 32.82 17.42
C LEU A 51 -10.53 33.37 16.84
N ASN A 52 -10.06 32.90 15.68
CA ASN A 52 -8.83 33.41 15.05
C ASN A 52 -9.06 34.71 14.25
N ASP A 53 -10.30 35.18 14.14
CA ASP A 53 -10.63 36.43 13.47
C ASP A 53 -10.80 37.58 14.48
N TRP A 54 -10.59 37.33 15.78
CA TRP A 54 -10.86 38.28 16.87
C TRP A 54 -10.12 39.62 16.75
N ASN A 55 -8.94 39.62 16.12
CA ASN A 55 -8.10 40.79 15.88
C ASN A 55 -8.16 41.29 14.43
N ARG A 56 -9.09 40.78 13.62
CA ARG A 56 -9.30 41.17 12.23
C ARG A 56 -10.49 42.13 12.12
N ASP A 57 -10.46 42.99 11.11
CA ASP A 57 -11.57 43.92 10.85
C ASP A 57 -12.83 43.19 10.37
N THR A 58 -12.66 42.09 9.62
CA THR A 58 -13.75 41.33 9.00
C THR A 58 -13.58 39.82 9.17
N TYR A 59 -14.70 39.09 9.19
CA TYR A 59 -14.68 37.62 9.26
C TYR A 59 -14.04 37.04 8.00
N GLY A 60 -13.07 36.13 8.19
CA GLY A 60 -12.34 35.48 7.10
C GLY A 60 -13.10 34.32 6.43
N ALA A 61 -14.22 33.90 7.01
CA ALA A 61 -15.08 32.85 6.52
C ALA A 61 -16.54 33.08 6.92
N SER A 62 -17.45 32.46 6.19
CA SER A 62 -18.86 32.35 6.56
C SER A 62 -19.07 31.13 7.44
N TYR A 63 -19.89 31.28 8.48
CA TYR A 63 -20.20 30.23 9.45
C TYR A 63 -21.69 29.90 9.36
N THR A 64 -22.04 28.74 8.81
CA THR A 64 -23.44 28.34 8.56
C THR A 64 -23.79 27.08 9.33
N THR A 65 -24.95 27.03 9.97
CA THR A 65 -25.39 25.83 10.70
C THR A 65 -25.75 24.69 9.74
N LEU A 66 -25.25 23.48 9.99
CA LEU A 66 -25.59 22.28 9.22
C LEU A 66 -26.83 21.54 9.78
N GLU A 67 -27.17 21.84 11.02
CA GLU A 67 -28.32 21.33 11.76
C GLU A 67 -28.76 22.38 12.79
N ASP A 68 -29.91 22.18 13.43
CA ASP A 68 -30.35 23.07 14.50
C ASP A 68 -29.28 23.08 15.61
N SER A 69 -28.70 24.26 15.85
CA SER A 69 -27.49 24.41 16.65
C SER A 69 -27.68 25.42 17.77
N VAL A 70 -27.00 25.21 18.89
CA VAL A 70 -26.98 26.13 20.04
C VAL A 70 -25.62 26.79 20.10
N ILE A 71 -25.58 28.09 19.85
CA ILE A 71 -24.34 28.88 19.82
C ILE A 71 -24.31 29.83 21.00
N TYR A 72 -23.18 29.86 21.73
CA TYR A 72 -22.93 30.86 22.76
C TYR A 72 -22.07 31.99 22.19
N MET A 73 -22.63 33.19 22.12
CA MET A 73 -21.97 34.36 21.54
C MET A 73 -21.22 35.17 22.61
N LEU A 74 -20.01 35.59 22.27
CA LEU A 74 -19.12 36.41 23.08
C LEU A 74 -18.76 37.66 22.27
N SER A 75 -18.99 38.85 22.81
CA SER A 75 -18.65 40.10 22.14
C SER A 75 -17.13 40.29 22.05
N VAL A 76 -16.67 40.82 20.92
CA VAL A 76 -15.27 41.14 20.65
C VAL A 76 -14.99 42.57 21.11
N SER A 77 -13.87 42.77 21.81
CA SER A 77 -13.45 44.03 22.41
C SER A 77 -12.00 44.38 22.05
N GLY A 78 -11.62 44.15 20.79
CA GLY A 78 -10.25 44.37 20.31
C GLY A 78 -9.23 43.50 21.04
N GLU A 79 -8.05 44.07 21.39
CA GLU A 79 -6.93 43.41 22.09
C GLU A 79 -7.33 42.69 23.38
N GLU A 80 -8.38 43.15 24.07
CA GLU A 80 -8.83 42.55 25.33
C GLU A 80 -9.71 41.30 25.14
N THR A 81 -10.10 40.95 23.90
CA THR A 81 -11.07 39.87 23.64
C THR A 81 -10.63 38.54 24.24
N LEU A 82 -9.40 38.11 23.97
CA LEU A 82 -8.86 36.84 24.49
C LEU A 82 -8.78 36.87 26.02
N HIS A 83 -8.27 37.96 26.59
CA HIS A 83 -8.18 38.14 28.04
C HIS A 83 -9.56 38.05 28.71
N ASN A 84 -10.58 38.70 28.14
CA ASN A 84 -11.95 38.71 28.65
C ASN A 84 -12.60 37.31 28.59
N VAL A 85 -12.27 36.48 27.60
CA VAL A 85 -12.79 35.10 27.54
C VAL A 85 -12.04 34.17 28.50
N ILE A 86 -10.71 34.30 28.61
CA ILE A 86 -9.86 33.47 29.47
C ILE A 86 -10.19 33.67 30.95
N THR A 87 -10.40 34.91 31.38
CA THR A 87 -10.72 35.27 32.79
C THR A 87 -12.14 34.88 33.21
N LYS A 88 -13.06 34.67 32.25
CA LYS A 88 -14.49 34.47 32.53
C LYS A 88 -14.82 33.11 33.16
N SER A 89 -14.15 32.03 32.77
CA SER A 89 -14.37 30.68 33.33
C SER A 89 -13.25 29.71 32.96
N ASP A 90 -12.95 28.78 33.86
CA ASP A 90 -12.04 27.65 33.61
C ASP A 90 -12.56 26.69 32.51
N ASP A 91 -13.88 26.54 32.38
CA ASP A 91 -14.52 25.80 31.29
C ASP A 91 -14.21 26.42 29.93
N TYR A 92 -14.25 27.76 29.82
CA TYR A 92 -13.94 28.43 28.56
C TYR A 92 -12.48 28.33 28.19
N ARG A 93 -11.56 28.36 29.15
CA ARG A 93 -10.14 28.08 28.90
C ARG A 93 -9.94 26.69 28.32
N ALA A 94 -10.55 25.67 28.93
CA ALA A 94 -10.43 24.29 28.47
C ALA A 94 -10.97 24.10 27.06
N ILE A 95 -12.17 24.63 26.79
CA ILE A 95 -12.83 24.57 25.48
C ILE A 95 -12.03 25.34 24.43
N MET A 96 -11.48 26.51 24.78
CA MET A 96 -10.69 27.33 23.87
C MET A 96 -9.43 26.60 23.43
N VAL A 97 -8.65 26.08 24.39
CA VAL A 97 -7.42 25.35 24.12
C VAL A 97 -7.71 24.06 23.34
N SER A 98 -8.69 23.28 23.78
CA SER A 98 -9.10 22.05 23.08
C SER A 98 -9.55 22.36 21.64
N SER A 99 -10.37 23.38 21.44
CA SER A 99 -10.82 23.81 20.11
C SER A 99 -9.67 24.25 19.22
N GLN A 100 -8.63 24.90 19.78
CA GLN A 100 -7.46 25.33 19.02
C GLN A 100 -6.60 24.15 18.61
N PHE A 101 -6.33 23.19 19.51
CA PHE A 101 -5.59 21.97 19.16
C PHE A 101 -6.30 21.17 18.05
N HIS A 102 -7.63 21.02 18.12
CA HIS A 102 -8.37 20.39 17.02
C HIS A 102 -8.26 21.20 15.73
N TYR A 103 -8.36 22.54 15.80
CA TYR A 103 -8.31 23.38 14.61
C TYR A 103 -6.95 23.33 13.89
N ILE A 104 -5.84 23.39 14.62
CA ILE A 104 -4.50 23.26 14.00
C ILE A 104 -4.28 21.88 13.40
N THR A 105 -4.79 20.82 14.04
CA THR A 105 -4.72 19.46 13.49
C THR A 105 -5.56 19.32 12.22
N ASP A 106 -6.79 19.85 12.21
CA ASP A 106 -7.65 19.86 11.02
C ASP A 106 -7.00 20.62 9.86
N MET A 107 -6.39 21.78 10.14
CA MET A 107 -5.68 22.59 9.14
C MET A 107 -4.42 21.92 8.63
N ALA A 108 -3.65 21.26 9.51
CA ALA A 108 -2.46 20.53 9.12
C ALA A 108 -2.80 19.35 8.19
N HIS A 109 -3.86 18.60 8.50
CA HIS A 109 -4.36 17.52 7.64
C HIS A 109 -4.84 18.05 6.29
N LEU A 110 -5.62 19.14 6.28
CA LEU A 110 -6.07 19.75 5.03
C LEU A 110 -4.88 20.20 4.16
N ARG A 111 -3.86 20.82 4.76
CA ARG A 111 -2.65 21.25 4.05
C ARG A 111 -1.92 20.07 3.43
N GLU A 112 -1.72 18.99 4.20
CA GLU A 112 -1.04 17.78 3.73
C GLU A 112 -1.82 17.10 2.60
N ASP A 113 -3.14 17.00 2.73
CA ASP A 113 -4.02 16.46 1.68
C ASP A 113 -3.91 17.28 0.39
N LEU A 114 -3.93 18.61 0.49
CA LEU A 114 -3.75 19.50 -0.65
C LEU A 114 -2.35 19.40 -1.25
N HIS A 115 -1.31 19.25 -0.44
CA HIS A 115 0.06 19.07 -0.91
C HIS A 115 0.19 17.77 -1.71
N MET A 116 -0.25 16.64 -1.16
CA MET A 116 -0.25 15.36 -1.86
C MET A 116 -1.01 15.42 -3.18
N ARG A 117 -2.12 16.17 -3.24
CA ARG A 117 -2.91 16.38 -4.46
C ARG A 117 -2.16 17.23 -5.48
N ALA A 118 -1.57 18.34 -5.06
CA ALA A 118 -0.75 19.20 -5.91
C ALA A 118 0.40 18.39 -6.54
N SER A 119 1.15 17.63 -5.74
CA SER A 119 2.26 16.81 -6.22
C SER A 119 1.80 15.71 -7.18
N ARG A 120 0.68 15.03 -6.86
CA ARG A 120 0.08 14.02 -7.76
C ARG A 120 -0.34 14.62 -9.10
N LEU A 121 -1.00 15.77 -9.08
CA LEU A 121 -1.49 16.41 -10.29
C LEU A 121 -0.34 16.98 -11.13
N TYR A 122 0.71 17.50 -10.49
CA TYR A 122 1.95 17.93 -11.15
C TYR A 122 2.61 16.78 -11.91
N GLU A 123 2.85 15.65 -11.23
CA GLU A 123 3.45 14.45 -11.86
C GLU A 123 2.57 13.91 -12.99
N PHE A 124 1.26 13.90 -12.78
CA PHE A 124 0.30 13.50 -13.80
C PHE A 124 0.35 14.42 -15.02
N ALA A 125 0.38 15.74 -14.81
CA ALA A 125 0.42 16.73 -15.89
C ALA A 125 1.69 16.56 -16.73
N LYS A 126 2.87 16.45 -16.09
CA LYS A 126 4.14 16.21 -16.78
C LYS A 126 4.14 14.91 -17.56
N ARG A 127 3.75 13.80 -16.93
CA ARG A 127 3.73 12.48 -17.59
C ARG A 127 2.77 12.46 -18.77
N SER A 128 1.56 12.98 -18.59
CA SER A 128 0.51 12.95 -19.63
C SER A 128 0.84 13.87 -20.80
N TYR A 129 1.42 15.04 -20.52
CA TYR A 129 1.88 15.95 -21.56
C TYR A 129 3.06 15.38 -22.35
N GLN A 130 4.03 14.74 -21.68
CA GLN A 130 5.12 14.03 -22.36
C GLN A 130 4.59 12.84 -23.18
N GLY A 131 3.64 12.08 -22.64
CA GLY A 131 2.96 11.00 -23.35
C GLY A 131 2.26 11.49 -24.62
N TYR A 132 1.52 12.59 -24.51
CA TYR A 132 0.92 13.29 -25.65
C TYR A 132 1.96 13.68 -26.71
N LYS A 133 3.07 14.32 -26.31
CA LYS A 133 4.15 14.71 -27.24
C LYS A 133 4.74 13.51 -27.97
N ASN A 134 5.03 12.43 -27.24
CA ASN A 134 5.58 11.20 -27.80
C ASN A 134 4.63 10.57 -28.81
N LEU A 135 3.33 10.53 -28.50
CA LEU A 135 2.30 10.01 -29.41
C LEU A 135 2.18 10.84 -30.68
N CYS A 136 2.27 12.17 -30.59
CA CYS A 136 2.29 13.05 -31.76
C CYS A 136 3.51 12.76 -32.65
N MET A 137 4.70 12.66 -32.06
CA MET A 137 5.95 12.38 -32.80
C MET A 137 5.92 11.01 -33.49
N ALA A 138 5.36 9.98 -32.83
CA ALA A 138 5.29 8.62 -33.36
C ALA A 138 4.51 8.52 -34.68
N ILE A 139 3.54 9.42 -34.91
CA ILE A 139 2.73 9.47 -36.13
C ILE A 139 3.16 10.58 -37.12
N GLY A 140 4.30 11.24 -36.84
CA GLY A 140 4.84 12.31 -37.67
C GLY A 140 4.03 13.61 -37.63
N VAL A 141 3.34 13.91 -36.52
CA VAL A 141 2.62 15.18 -36.31
C VAL A 141 3.33 16.01 -35.26
N SER A 142 3.49 17.31 -35.49
CA SER A 142 4.01 18.22 -34.49
C SER A 142 2.99 18.41 -33.36
N PRO A 143 3.37 18.18 -32.08
CA PRO A 143 2.46 18.41 -30.96
C PRO A 143 2.17 19.91 -30.82
N LEU A 144 0.95 20.23 -30.40
CA LEU A 144 0.62 21.59 -29.96
C LEU A 144 1.24 21.83 -28.59
N ILE A 145 1.85 22.99 -28.41
CA ILE A 145 2.59 23.34 -27.20
C ILE A 145 1.67 24.06 -26.20
N ILE A 146 1.82 23.67 -24.94
CA ILE A 146 1.27 24.36 -23.76
C ILE A 146 2.51 24.84 -22.99
N GLU A 147 2.86 26.11 -23.13
CA GLU A 147 4.10 26.69 -22.58
C GLU A 147 4.16 26.50 -21.06
N GLU A 148 3.03 26.64 -20.37
CA GLU A 148 2.95 26.48 -18.92
C GLU A 148 3.20 25.05 -18.44
N LEU A 149 2.98 24.04 -19.30
CA LEU A 149 3.32 22.64 -18.98
C LEU A 149 4.79 22.32 -19.28
N ASP A 150 5.45 23.08 -20.16
CA ASP A 150 6.87 22.95 -20.44
C ASP A 150 7.73 23.62 -19.35
N GLU A 151 7.28 24.76 -18.85
CA GLU A 151 7.90 25.51 -17.76
C GLU A 151 7.35 25.12 -16.38
N LEU A 152 6.65 23.97 -16.29
CA LEU A 152 6.00 23.57 -15.05
C LEU A 152 7.00 23.19 -13.97
N GLU A 153 6.98 23.96 -12.89
CA GLU A 153 7.74 23.73 -11.67
C GLU A 153 6.86 23.15 -10.57
N GLU A 154 7.47 22.47 -9.61
CA GLU A 154 6.81 21.97 -8.41
C GLU A 154 6.32 23.13 -7.54
N CYS A 155 5.22 22.95 -6.80
CA CYS A 155 4.68 24.02 -5.98
C CYS A 155 5.60 24.32 -4.80
N GLU A 156 6.25 25.48 -4.80
CA GLU A 156 6.95 26.00 -3.62
C GLU A 156 5.94 26.71 -2.70
N TYR A 157 5.87 26.29 -1.44
CA TYR A 157 5.15 26.98 -0.38
C TYR A 157 5.98 26.96 0.91
N GLN A 158 5.69 27.84 1.86
CA GLN A 158 6.57 28.10 3.01
C GLN A 158 6.51 26.96 4.03
N MET A 159 7.54 26.11 4.06
CA MET A 159 7.77 25.12 5.12
C MET A 159 8.26 25.72 6.46
N GLU A 160 8.17 27.04 6.67
CA GLU A 160 8.74 27.71 7.85
C GLU A 160 7.96 27.46 9.16
N ILE A 161 6.77 26.86 9.06
CA ILE A 161 5.94 26.54 10.22
C ILE A 161 6.48 25.26 10.88
N ASN A 162 7.14 25.43 12.03
CA ASN A 162 7.66 24.44 12.99
C ASN A 162 7.02 23.02 12.94
N GLU A 163 7.27 22.25 11.88
CA GLU A 163 6.62 20.95 11.61
C GLU A 163 6.93 19.93 12.71
N ASP A 164 8.08 20.08 13.36
CA ASP A 164 8.50 19.30 14.53
C ASP A 164 7.46 19.35 15.68
N ARG A 165 6.61 20.38 15.73
CA ARG A 165 5.55 20.54 16.74
C ARG A 165 4.20 19.96 16.34
N LEU A 166 3.99 19.57 15.07
CA LEU A 166 2.71 19.00 14.63
C LEU A 166 2.32 17.75 15.41
N GLY A 167 3.31 16.88 15.70
CA GLY A 167 3.09 15.71 16.56
C GLY A 167 2.65 16.10 17.97
N TYR A 168 3.17 17.20 18.53
CA TYR A 168 2.73 17.71 19.82
C TYR A 168 1.28 18.19 19.78
N TYR A 169 0.89 18.98 18.77
CA TYR A 169 -0.48 19.49 18.67
C TYR A 169 -1.51 18.37 18.45
N ALA A 170 -1.17 17.37 17.63
CA ALA A 170 -2.04 16.22 17.37
C ALA A 170 -2.26 15.38 18.65
N GLU A 171 -1.21 15.09 19.41
CA GLU A 171 -1.34 14.40 20.71
C GLU A 171 -2.14 15.25 21.71
N ALA A 172 -1.94 16.57 21.71
CA ALA A 172 -2.66 17.49 22.59
C ALA A 172 -4.16 17.59 22.25
N ALA A 173 -4.55 17.46 20.98
CA ALA A 173 -5.94 17.39 20.54
C ALA A 173 -6.65 16.15 21.12
N GLY A 174 -5.94 15.04 21.30
CA GLY A 174 -6.46 13.80 21.88
C GLY A 174 -6.67 13.83 23.40
N ILE A 175 -6.22 14.89 24.10
CA ILE A 175 -6.36 14.97 25.56
C ILE A 175 -7.83 15.26 25.94
N PRO A 176 -8.45 14.44 26.81
CA PRO A 176 -9.82 14.66 27.26
C PRO A 176 -10.06 16.04 27.88
N LEU A 177 -11.22 16.64 27.62
CA LEU A 177 -11.55 18.02 28.03
C LEU A 177 -11.45 18.24 29.55
N ASN A 178 -11.77 17.25 30.37
CA ASN A 178 -11.63 17.34 31.82
C ASN A 178 -10.16 17.44 32.28
N VAL A 179 -9.24 16.78 31.57
CA VAL A 179 -7.80 16.85 31.84
C VAL A 179 -7.24 18.20 31.37
N GLN A 180 -7.64 18.64 30.17
CA GLN A 180 -7.37 19.99 29.66
C GLN A 180 -7.83 21.06 30.67
N LYS A 181 -9.05 20.93 31.20
CA LYS A 181 -9.60 21.83 32.23
C LYS A 181 -8.75 21.83 33.50
N ALA A 182 -8.41 20.67 34.03
CA ALA A 182 -7.58 20.57 35.23
C ALA A 182 -6.20 21.24 35.04
N TYR A 183 -5.59 21.12 33.87
CA TYR A 183 -4.29 21.70 33.58
C TYR A 183 -4.36 23.23 33.33
N TYR A 184 -5.21 23.66 32.39
CA TYR A 184 -5.27 25.06 31.94
C TYR A 184 -6.08 25.98 32.87
N SER A 185 -6.80 25.43 33.85
CA SER A 185 -7.35 26.21 34.97
C SER A 185 -6.27 26.86 35.83
N TYR A 186 -5.03 26.33 35.81
CA TYR A 186 -3.95 26.79 36.69
C TYR A 186 -3.33 28.13 36.28
N SER A 187 -3.27 28.44 34.98
CA SER A 187 -2.60 29.65 34.49
C SER A 187 -3.28 30.22 33.25
N GLU A 188 -3.74 31.48 33.35
CA GLU A 188 -4.30 32.24 32.24
C GLU A 188 -3.25 32.59 31.19
N GLU A 189 -2.02 32.87 31.63
CA GLU A 189 -0.89 33.20 30.75
C GLU A 189 -0.54 32.02 29.84
N MET A 190 -0.59 30.79 30.37
CA MET A 190 -0.35 29.57 29.60
C MET A 190 -1.40 29.37 28.51
N VAL A 191 -2.67 29.68 28.83
CA VAL A 191 -3.78 29.61 27.86
C VAL A 191 -3.58 30.66 26.78
N ASN A 192 -3.27 31.90 27.16
CA ASN A 192 -3.05 32.99 26.22
C ASN A 192 -1.91 32.68 25.25
N PHE A 193 -0.77 32.20 25.77
CA PHE A 193 0.38 31.83 24.97
C PHE A 193 0.06 30.74 23.94
N ILE A 194 -0.52 29.61 24.39
CA ILE A 194 -0.77 28.49 23.47
C ILE A 194 -1.84 28.81 22.42
N VAL A 195 -2.86 29.61 22.78
CA VAL A 195 -3.91 30.03 21.84
C VAL A 195 -3.33 30.97 20.78
N LEU A 196 -2.50 31.94 21.16
CA LEU A 196 -1.85 32.85 20.23
C LEU A 196 -0.83 32.13 19.34
N GLU A 197 -0.05 31.19 19.90
CA GLU A 197 0.88 30.35 19.14
C GLU A 197 0.12 29.56 18.06
N ILE A 198 -0.94 28.85 18.45
CA ILE A 198 -1.73 28.06 17.51
C ILE A 198 -2.41 28.96 16.47
N ALA A 199 -2.94 30.12 16.87
CA ALA A 199 -3.60 31.03 15.95
C ALA A 199 -2.65 31.52 14.84
N ALA A 200 -1.40 31.86 15.19
CA ALA A 200 -0.38 32.26 14.23
C ALA A 200 -0.01 31.12 13.27
N VAL A 201 0.15 29.90 13.78
CA VAL A 201 0.44 28.72 12.96
C VAL A 201 -0.69 28.40 11.99
N VAL A 202 -1.94 28.42 12.49
CA VAL A 202 -3.13 28.18 11.66
C VAL A 202 -3.24 29.20 10.54
N ASP A 203 -2.93 30.48 10.80
CA ASP A 203 -2.97 31.50 9.76
C ASP A 203 -1.93 31.23 8.66
N GLY A 204 -0.74 30.76 9.02
CA GLY A 204 0.24 30.26 8.04
C GLY A 204 -0.29 29.06 7.23
N PHE A 205 -0.92 28.07 7.88
CA PHE A 205 -1.53 26.95 7.14
C PHE A 205 -2.65 27.38 6.19
N LYS A 206 -3.42 28.42 6.51
CA LYS A 206 -4.41 28.95 5.57
C LYS A 206 -3.74 29.51 4.32
N GLU A 207 -2.64 30.25 4.48
CA GLU A 207 -1.88 30.81 3.35
C GLU A 207 -1.27 29.71 2.47
N ASP A 208 -0.72 28.67 3.09
CA ASP A 208 -0.24 27.46 2.39
C ASP A 208 -1.37 26.79 1.60
N CYS A 209 -2.52 26.55 2.25
CA CYS A 209 -3.67 25.92 1.60
C CYS A 209 -4.14 26.74 0.40
N ILE A 210 -4.25 28.07 0.54
CA ILE A 210 -4.65 28.96 -0.57
C ILE A 210 -3.65 28.85 -1.73
N THR A 211 -2.36 28.81 -1.43
CA THR A 211 -1.30 28.68 -2.45
C THR A 211 -1.40 27.35 -3.19
N LEU A 212 -1.52 26.26 -2.45
CA LEU A 212 -1.70 24.90 -3.00
C LEU A 212 -2.95 24.80 -3.86
N ILE A 213 -4.08 25.36 -3.39
CA ILE A 213 -5.34 25.32 -4.13
C ILE A 213 -5.23 26.11 -5.43
N LYS A 214 -4.63 27.31 -5.41
CA LYS A 214 -4.39 28.09 -6.64
C LYS A 214 -3.51 27.32 -7.63
N TYR A 215 -2.48 26.66 -7.14
CA TYR A 215 -1.61 25.82 -7.95
C TYR A 215 -2.38 24.64 -8.58
N ILE A 216 -3.18 23.93 -7.80
CA ILE A 216 -4.06 22.85 -8.29
C ILE A 216 -5.04 23.37 -9.36
N HIS A 217 -5.67 24.52 -9.13
CA HIS A 217 -6.55 25.15 -10.12
C HIS A 217 -5.83 25.47 -11.42
N ASN A 218 -4.62 26.01 -11.34
CA ASN A 218 -3.81 26.30 -12.53
C ASN A 218 -3.49 25.02 -13.29
N LEU A 219 -3.05 23.95 -12.61
CA LEU A 219 -2.82 22.65 -13.23
C LEU A 219 -4.07 22.08 -13.91
N LEU A 220 -5.22 22.08 -13.22
CA LEU A 220 -6.48 21.64 -13.82
C LEU A 220 -6.87 22.50 -15.02
N SER A 221 -6.56 23.80 -14.99
CA SER A 221 -6.80 24.70 -16.13
C SER A 221 -5.97 24.30 -17.36
N TYR A 222 -4.71 23.90 -17.17
CA TYR A 222 -3.82 23.44 -18.24
C TYR A 222 -4.21 22.06 -18.76
N ILE A 223 -4.79 21.19 -17.92
CA ILE A 223 -5.19 19.85 -18.32
C ILE A 223 -6.56 19.85 -19.01
N VAL A 224 -7.54 20.59 -18.48
CA VAL A 224 -8.94 20.56 -18.96
C VAL A 224 -9.70 21.88 -18.96
N GLY A 225 -9.31 22.86 -18.13
CA GLY A 225 -10.18 24.01 -17.83
C GLY A 225 -10.19 25.12 -18.89
N ARG A 226 -9.10 25.28 -19.67
CA ARG A 226 -8.97 26.35 -20.68
C ARG A 226 -9.57 25.95 -22.01
N LYS A 227 -10.67 26.58 -22.43
CA LYS A 227 -11.34 26.28 -23.71
C LYS A 227 -10.35 26.29 -24.89
N ASP A 228 -10.25 25.16 -25.61
CA ASP A 228 -9.41 24.98 -26.80
C ASP A 228 -7.90 25.18 -26.60
N HIS A 229 -7.44 25.27 -25.35
CA HIS A 229 -6.03 25.47 -24.99
C HIS A 229 -5.68 24.71 -23.71
N ASN A 230 -5.91 23.40 -23.74
CA ASN A 230 -5.59 22.48 -22.65
C ASN A 230 -5.18 21.11 -23.21
N LEU A 231 -4.54 20.30 -22.37
CA LEU A 231 -4.02 18.98 -22.74
C LEU A 231 -5.11 18.05 -23.29
N PHE A 232 -6.29 18.03 -22.66
CA PHE A 232 -7.39 17.16 -23.07
C PHE A 232 -7.90 17.50 -24.47
N ASP A 233 -8.13 18.78 -24.77
CA ASP A 233 -8.61 19.23 -26.07
C ASP A 233 -7.54 19.00 -27.16
N TYR A 234 -6.27 19.20 -26.83
CA TYR A 234 -5.14 18.89 -27.71
C TYR A 234 -5.01 17.40 -27.99
N ALA A 235 -5.12 16.56 -26.95
CA ALA A 235 -5.18 15.12 -27.11
C ALA A 235 -6.39 14.73 -27.96
N CYS A 236 -7.58 15.27 -27.70
CA CYS A 236 -8.77 14.98 -28.49
C CYS A 236 -8.59 15.36 -29.97
N ALA A 237 -7.99 16.52 -30.26
CA ALA A 237 -7.70 16.94 -31.63
C ALA A 237 -6.74 15.97 -32.34
N GLN A 238 -5.70 15.50 -31.65
CA GLN A 238 -4.77 14.52 -32.18
C GLN A 238 -5.42 13.14 -32.37
N GLY A 239 -6.27 12.71 -31.44
CA GLY A 239 -7.04 11.47 -31.57
C GLY A 239 -7.95 11.48 -32.81
N ARG A 240 -8.60 12.63 -33.08
CA ARG A 240 -9.37 12.83 -34.33
C ARG A 240 -8.51 12.72 -35.58
N GLU A 241 -7.30 13.28 -35.55
CA GLU A 241 -6.39 13.24 -36.70
C GLU A 241 -5.81 11.84 -36.93
N MET A 242 -5.44 11.12 -35.85
CA MET A 242 -5.04 9.70 -35.91
C MET A 242 -6.12 8.86 -36.56
N ARG A 243 -7.38 9.10 -36.16
CA ARG A 243 -8.52 8.43 -36.74
C ARG A 243 -8.74 8.75 -38.22
N ARG A 244 -8.55 10.00 -38.65
CA ARG A 244 -8.60 10.34 -40.10
C ARG A 244 -7.55 9.59 -40.90
N LYS A 245 -6.38 9.33 -40.31
CA LYS A 245 -5.26 8.60 -40.94
C LYS A 245 -5.38 7.07 -40.80
N GLY A 246 -6.36 6.55 -40.07
CA GLY A 246 -6.57 5.12 -39.88
C GLY A 246 -7.30 4.78 -38.59
N ASP A 247 -6.56 4.31 -37.59
CA ASP A 247 -7.10 3.90 -36.29
C ASP A 247 -6.53 4.77 -35.16
N VAL A 248 -7.20 4.77 -34.01
CA VAL A 248 -6.70 5.41 -32.78
C VAL A 248 -5.93 4.36 -31.98
N PRO A 249 -4.59 4.49 -31.85
CA PRO A 249 -3.77 3.53 -31.08
C PRO A 249 -4.28 3.38 -29.65
N LYS A 250 -4.12 2.18 -29.05
CA LYS A 250 -4.56 1.91 -27.67
C LYS A 250 -3.93 2.87 -26.66
N GLU A 251 -2.70 3.30 -26.92
CA GLU A 251 -1.96 4.26 -26.11
C GLU A 251 -2.65 5.63 -26.08
N MET A 252 -3.24 6.05 -27.20
CA MET A 252 -3.99 7.31 -27.29
C MET A 252 -5.34 7.21 -26.59
N GLN A 253 -6.01 6.07 -26.71
CA GLN A 253 -7.24 5.78 -25.96
C GLN A 253 -6.97 5.81 -24.45
N GLY A 254 -5.91 5.12 -24.02
CA GLY A 254 -5.45 5.08 -22.64
C GLY A 254 -5.14 6.48 -22.09
N LEU A 255 -4.42 7.31 -22.85
CA LEU A 255 -4.14 8.70 -22.44
C LEU A 255 -5.42 9.52 -22.18
N LEU A 256 -6.39 9.44 -23.09
CA LEU A 256 -7.66 10.16 -22.99
C LEU A 256 -8.49 9.69 -21.78
N GLU A 257 -8.55 8.38 -21.55
CA GLU A 257 -9.25 7.79 -20.40
C GLU A 257 -8.53 8.10 -19.08
N GLU A 258 -7.20 8.10 -19.06
CA GLU A 258 -6.40 8.48 -17.89
C GLU A 258 -6.64 9.95 -17.51
N ILE A 259 -6.67 10.87 -18.48
CA ILE A 259 -6.99 12.28 -18.23
C ILE A 259 -8.38 12.43 -17.63
N LEU A 260 -9.40 11.75 -18.19
CA LEU A 260 -10.74 11.81 -17.61
C LEU A 260 -10.79 11.28 -16.19
N ARG A 261 -10.16 10.13 -15.94
CA ARG A 261 -10.17 9.48 -14.63
C ARG A 261 -9.50 10.36 -13.59
N GLU A 262 -8.34 10.92 -13.93
CA GLU A 262 -7.62 11.76 -12.98
C GLU A 262 -8.35 13.05 -12.68
N VAL A 263 -8.86 13.72 -13.71
CA VAL A 263 -9.65 14.95 -13.51
C VAL A 263 -10.90 14.66 -12.69
N SER A 264 -11.62 13.57 -12.97
CA SER A 264 -12.81 13.20 -12.19
C SER A 264 -12.48 12.95 -10.72
N PHE A 265 -11.39 12.24 -10.45
CA PHE A 265 -10.89 12.03 -9.09
C PHE A 265 -10.56 13.35 -8.41
N GLN A 266 -9.80 14.24 -9.06
CA GLN A 266 -9.42 15.53 -8.48
C GLN A 266 -10.65 16.39 -8.17
N TYR A 267 -11.62 16.47 -9.09
CA TYR A 267 -12.85 17.22 -8.85
C TYR A 267 -13.66 16.62 -7.70
N GLN A 268 -13.90 15.31 -7.68
CA GLN A 268 -14.64 14.65 -6.59
C GLN A 268 -14.02 14.93 -5.22
N GLU A 269 -12.69 14.88 -5.13
CA GLU A 269 -12.00 15.05 -3.89
C GLU A 269 -11.89 16.52 -3.46
N LEU A 270 -11.60 17.44 -4.39
CA LEU A 270 -11.61 18.88 -4.11
C LEU A 270 -13.01 19.34 -3.68
N GLY A 271 -14.06 18.77 -4.27
CA GLY A 271 -15.46 19.05 -3.90
C GLY A 271 -15.81 18.75 -2.44
N ARG A 272 -15.01 17.92 -1.75
CA ARG A 272 -15.14 17.69 -0.30
C ARG A 272 -14.71 18.91 0.52
N HIS A 273 -13.74 19.66 0.02
CA HIS A 273 -13.07 20.74 0.74
C HIS A 273 -13.40 22.13 0.23
N MET A 274 -13.96 22.25 -0.98
CA MET A 274 -14.30 23.54 -1.57
C MET A 274 -15.41 23.40 -2.61
N ASP A 275 -15.92 24.53 -3.08
CA ASP A 275 -16.76 24.54 -4.28
C ASP A 275 -15.87 24.46 -5.51
N ILE A 276 -16.22 23.53 -6.39
CA ILE A 276 -15.59 23.34 -7.69
C ILE A 276 -16.63 23.59 -8.78
N PRO A 277 -16.25 24.22 -9.91
CA PRO A 277 -17.13 24.34 -11.06
C PRO A 277 -17.61 22.97 -11.56
N ASP A 278 -18.82 22.90 -12.12
CA ASP A 278 -19.34 21.67 -12.72
C ASP A 278 -18.45 21.21 -13.89
N TRP A 279 -17.85 20.03 -13.74
CA TRP A 279 -17.15 19.31 -14.80
C TRP A 279 -18.11 18.31 -15.46
N ASP A 280 -18.53 18.59 -16.69
CA ASP A 280 -19.41 17.71 -17.45
C ASP A 280 -18.66 16.48 -17.98
N LEU A 281 -18.43 15.52 -17.07
CA LEU A 281 -17.82 14.23 -17.37
C LEU A 281 -18.58 13.49 -18.47
N LYS A 282 -19.91 13.65 -18.56
CA LYS A 282 -20.73 12.96 -19.54
C LYS A 282 -20.46 13.49 -20.95
N ALA A 283 -20.42 14.80 -21.13
CA ALA A 283 -20.05 15.42 -22.40
C ALA A 283 -18.62 15.04 -22.81
N LYS A 284 -17.66 15.06 -21.87
CA LYS A 284 -16.26 14.74 -22.17
C LYS A 284 -16.05 13.25 -22.50
N LYS A 285 -16.78 12.34 -21.84
CA LYS A 285 -16.86 10.92 -22.24
C LYS A 285 -17.46 10.74 -23.63
N ALA A 286 -18.49 11.51 -23.98
CA ALA A 286 -19.08 11.45 -25.32
C ALA A 286 -18.07 11.86 -26.40
N VAL A 287 -17.29 12.92 -26.18
CA VAL A 287 -16.21 13.35 -27.10
C VAL A 287 -15.17 12.25 -27.30
N ILE A 288 -14.76 11.56 -26.23
CA ILE A 288 -13.83 10.43 -26.36
C ILE A 288 -14.49 9.27 -27.11
N GLY A 289 -15.75 8.96 -26.83
CA GLY A 289 -16.53 7.97 -27.57
C GLY A 289 -16.59 8.29 -29.07
N GLU A 290 -16.81 9.54 -29.45
CA GLU A 290 -16.77 10.01 -30.84
C GLU A 290 -15.40 9.86 -31.50
N ILE A 291 -14.31 9.95 -30.73
CA ILE A 291 -12.92 9.81 -31.23
C ILE A 291 -12.53 8.34 -31.37
N ILE A 292 -12.91 7.50 -30.41
CA ILE A 292 -12.52 6.09 -30.37
C ILE A 292 -13.40 5.22 -31.29
N SER A 293 -14.66 5.63 -31.53
CA SER A 293 -15.65 4.91 -32.32
C SER A 293 -15.35 4.74 -33.83
N LYS A 294 -14.32 3.97 -34.24
CA LYS A 294 -14.61 3.01 -35.33
C LYS A 294 -15.87 2.26 -34.88
N GLU A 295 -16.85 2.01 -35.74
CA GLU A 295 -18.01 1.17 -35.38
C GLU A 295 -17.50 -0.01 -34.55
N MET A 296 -17.71 0.06 -33.23
CA MET A 296 -17.55 -1.12 -32.39
C MET A 296 -18.56 -2.07 -33.00
N THR A 297 -18.15 -3.29 -33.30
CA THR A 297 -19.12 -4.26 -33.80
C THR A 297 -20.30 -4.28 -32.81
N GLU A 298 -21.55 -4.38 -33.27
CA GLU A 298 -22.72 -4.43 -32.37
C GLU A 298 -22.47 -5.44 -31.22
N THR A 299 -21.73 -6.50 -31.53
CA THR A 299 -21.23 -7.52 -30.59
C THR A 299 -20.37 -6.97 -29.43
N GLU A 300 -19.42 -6.07 -29.68
CA GLU A 300 -18.52 -5.53 -28.63
C GLU A 300 -19.23 -4.52 -27.73
N GLN A 301 -20.12 -3.70 -28.30
CA GLN A 301 -20.91 -2.75 -27.51
C GLN A 301 -21.95 -3.47 -26.65
N LYS A 302 -22.62 -4.48 -27.21
CA LYS A 302 -23.52 -5.36 -26.47
C LYS A 302 -22.77 -6.11 -25.37
N SER A 303 -21.56 -6.58 -25.63
CA SER A 303 -20.71 -7.24 -24.63
C SER A 303 -20.34 -6.32 -23.46
N LYS A 304 -20.00 -5.04 -23.73
CA LYS A 304 -19.69 -4.07 -22.67
C LYS A 304 -20.92 -3.72 -21.83
N GLU A 305 -22.06 -3.47 -22.47
CA GLU A 305 -23.33 -3.19 -21.79
C GLU A 305 -23.80 -4.40 -20.96
N GLU A 306 -23.62 -5.63 -21.47
CA GLU A 306 -23.89 -6.88 -20.75
C GLU A 306 -22.99 -7.02 -19.52
N LYS A 307 -21.69 -6.71 -19.63
CA LYS A 307 -20.76 -6.72 -18.48
C LYS A 307 -21.16 -5.68 -17.42
N GLU A 308 -21.45 -4.45 -17.82
CA GLU A 308 -21.89 -3.41 -16.88
C GLU A 308 -23.22 -3.77 -16.20
N ALA A 309 -24.16 -4.35 -16.94
CA ALA A 309 -25.43 -4.83 -16.39
C ALA A 309 -25.22 -6.01 -15.42
N MET A 310 -24.30 -6.93 -15.72
CA MET A 310 -23.91 -8.03 -14.83
C MET A 310 -23.31 -7.50 -13.54
N ILE A 311 -22.37 -6.56 -13.61
CA ILE A 311 -21.75 -5.93 -12.43
C ILE A 311 -22.82 -5.27 -11.56
N ARG A 312 -23.73 -4.48 -12.15
CA ARG A 312 -24.84 -3.85 -11.41
C ARG A 312 -25.72 -4.89 -10.71
N ARG A 313 -26.05 -6.00 -11.39
CA ARG A 313 -26.81 -7.10 -10.78
C ARG A 313 -26.07 -7.76 -9.63
N SER A 314 -24.76 -7.97 -9.78
CA SER A 314 -23.92 -8.52 -8.72
C SER A 314 -23.87 -7.58 -7.52
N VAL A 315 -23.69 -6.27 -7.72
CA VAL A 315 -23.70 -5.29 -6.61
C VAL A 315 -25.05 -5.26 -5.90
N LEU A 316 -26.16 -5.29 -6.64
CA LEU A 316 -27.51 -5.38 -6.04
C LEU A 316 -27.69 -6.66 -5.22
N SER A 317 -27.02 -7.76 -5.60
CA SER A 317 -27.07 -9.02 -4.85
C SER A 317 -26.29 -8.98 -3.54
N LEU A 318 -25.43 -7.98 -3.31
CA LEU A 318 -24.64 -7.84 -2.08
C LEU A 318 -25.41 -7.29 -0.89
N LYS A 319 -26.70 -6.96 -1.05
CA LYS A 319 -27.51 -6.47 0.06
C LYS A 319 -27.60 -7.51 1.19
N ASN A 320 -27.31 -7.08 2.42
CA ASN A 320 -27.17 -7.94 3.61
C ASN A 320 -26.08 -9.01 3.43
N SER A 321 -24.87 -8.60 2.99
CA SER A 321 -23.76 -9.53 2.74
C SER A 321 -23.39 -10.34 3.98
N LEU A 322 -23.38 -9.71 5.16
CA LEU A 322 -23.08 -10.39 6.42
C LEU A 322 -24.02 -11.58 6.65
N GLU A 323 -25.33 -11.38 6.50
CA GLU A 323 -26.35 -12.42 6.62
C GLU A 323 -26.16 -13.53 5.59
N GLN A 324 -25.85 -13.20 4.34
CA GLN A 324 -25.59 -14.19 3.30
C GLN A 324 -24.39 -15.09 3.66
N VAL A 325 -23.32 -14.50 4.18
CA VAL A 325 -22.10 -15.22 4.57
C VAL A 325 -22.35 -16.14 5.77
N VAL A 326 -22.98 -15.66 6.84
CA VAL A 326 -23.23 -16.49 8.04
C VAL A 326 -24.25 -17.60 7.79
N GLN A 327 -25.24 -17.37 6.91
CA GLN A 327 -26.19 -18.39 6.49
C GLN A 327 -25.51 -19.48 5.65
N TYR A 328 -24.66 -19.09 4.70
CA TYR A 328 -23.90 -20.04 3.89
C TYR A 328 -22.97 -20.92 4.74
N ALA A 329 -22.31 -20.31 5.74
CA ALA A 329 -21.43 -20.99 6.67
C ALA A 329 -22.16 -21.92 7.66
N ALA A 330 -23.49 -21.80 7.80
CA ALA A 330 -24.27 -22.39 8.89
C ALA A 330 -23.65 -22.09 10.28
N TYR A 331 -23.32 -20.81 10.50
CA TYR A 331 -22.60 -20.36 11.68
C TYR A 331 -23.48 -20.39 12.95
N ASP A 332 -22.87 -20.45 14.13
CA ASP A 332 -23.59 -20.54 15.40
C ASP A 332 -24.39 -19.25 15.70
N GLU A 333 -25.68 -19.39 16.01
CA GLU A 333 -26.60 -18.26 16.18
C GLU A 333 -26.16 -17.29 17.29
N GLN A 334 -25.61 -17.81 18.41
CA GLN A 334 -25.12 -16.94 19.49
C GLN A 334 -23.92 -16.13 19.05
N LYS A 335 -23.00 -16.73 18.27
CA LYS A 335 -21.88 -16.03 17.66
C LYS A 335 -22.33 -15.04 16.58
N ILE A 336 -23.36 -15.34 15.80
CA ILE A 336 -23.91 -14.42 14.79
C ILE A 336 -24.37 -13.12 15.45
N GLU A 337 -25.12 -13.19 16.55
CA GLU A 337 -25.58 -11.97 17.24
C GLU A 337 -24.42 -11.11 17.76
N VAL A 338 -23.37 -11.73 18.31
CA VAL A 338 -22.18 -11.00 18.76
C VAL A 338 -21.44 -10.37 17.58
N LEU A 339 -21.30 -11.10 16.47
CA LEU A 339 -20.65 -10.59 15.26
C LEU A 339 -21.43 -9.39 14.69
N ARG A 340 -22.75 -9.52 14.57
CA ARG A 340 -23.65 -8.47 14.05
C ARG A 340 -23.59 -7.21 14.90
N ALA A 341 -23.69 -7.34 16.22
CA ALA A 341 -23.65 -6.20 17.13
C ALA A 341 -22.32 -5.41 17.01
N ASN A 342 -21.19 -6.11 16.94
CA ASN A 342 -19.88 -5.47 16.77
C ASN A 342 -19.71 -4.90 15.36
N MET A 343 -20.21 -5.56 14.33
CA MET A 343 -20.17 -5.05 12.96
C MET A 343 -21.01 -3.78 12.80
N ASP A 344 -22.22 -3.75 13.33
CA ASP A 344 -23.08 -2.56 13.35
C ASP A 344 -22.44 -1.39 14.09
N TYR A 345 -21.71 -1.67 15.17
CA TYR A 345 -20.92 -0.66 15.87
C TYR A 345 -19.81 -0.09 14.96
N LEU A 346 -19.05 -0.95 14.28
CA LEU A 346 -17.99 -0.52 13.34
C LEU A 346 -18.54 0.23 12.13
N VAL A 347 -19.71 -0.16 11.61
CA VAL A 347 -20.39 0.56 10.52
C VAL A 347 -20.78 1.97 10.96
N LYS A 348 -21.15 2.19 12.22
CA LYS A 348 -21.55 3.51 12.74
C LYS A 348 -20.40 4.33 13.32
N ALA A 349 -19.23 3.73 13.54
CA ALA A 349 -18.08 4.40 14.13
C ALA A 349 -17.63 5.58 13.25
N PRO A 350 -17.44 6.80 13.82
CA PRO A 350 -16.99 7.98 13.08
C PRO A 350 -15.54 7.83 12.61
N ASP A 351 -14.68 7.24 13.46
CA ASP A 351 -13.32 6.87 13.11
C ASP A 351 -13.12 5.36 13.37
N ARG A 352 -13.02 4.59 12.29
CA ARG A 352 -12.77 3.15 12.32
C ARG A 352 -11.30 2.81 12.52
N LEU A 353 -10.39 3.76 12.33
CA LEU A 353 -8.96 3.62 12.55
C LEU A 353 -8.59 3.89 14.01
N SER A 354 -9.47 4.57 14.75
CA SER A 354 -9.31 4.88 16.17
C SER A 354 -8.80 3.68 16.98
N VAL A 355 -7.84 3.99 17.85
CA VAL A 355 -7.27 3.08 18.84
C VAL A 355 -7.97 3.20 20.20
N GLU A 356 -9.08 3.95 20.28
CA GLU A 356 -9.95 4.03 21.46
C GLU A 356 -10.44 2.65 21.91
N ASP A 357 -10.73 2.54 23.22
CA ASP A 357 -11.00 1.26 23.87
C ASP A 357 -12.17 0.49 23.25
N ASP A 358 -13.24 1.16 22.81
CA ASP A 358 -14.44 0.47 22.28
C ASP A 358 -14.28 -0.03 20.84
N VAL A 359 -13.72 0.76 19.92
CA VAL A 359 -13.39 0.32 18.55
C VAL A 359 -12.36 -0.80 18.58
N LYS A 360 -11.32 -0.66 19.41
CA LYS A 360 -10.31 -1.69 19.60
C LYS A 360 -10.90 -2.96 20.20
N LYS A 361 -11.83 -2.85 21.16
CA LYS A 361 -12.54 -4.00 21.75
C LYS A 361 -13.43 -4.69 20.74
N ALA A 362 -14.14 -3.95 19.89
CA ALA A 362 -14.95 -4.50 18.81
C ALA A 362 -14.07 -5.30 17.83
N LYS A 363 -12.99 -4.69 17.31
CA LYS A 363 -11.99 -5.33 16.45
C LYS A 363 -11.44 -6.62 17.05
N LYS A 364 -11.01 -6.56 18.32
CA LYS A 364 -10.46 -7.71 19.05
C LYS A 364 -11.48 -8.84 19.20
N THR A 365 -12.76 -8.50 19.39
CA THR A 365 -13.86 -9.47 19.55
C THR A 365 -14.15 -10.18 18.23
N ILE A 366 -14.28 -9.44 17.13
CA ILE A 366 -14.64 -10.03 15.83
C ILE A 366 -13.49 -10.78 15.15
N THR A 367 -12.24 -10.40 15.40
CA THR A 367 -11.06 -11.01 14.75
C THR A 367 -11.05 -12.55 14.78
N PRO A 368 -11.13 -13.24 15.93
CA PRO A 368 -11.19 -14.70 15.94
C PRO A 368 -12.41 -15.26 15.21
N MET A 369 -13.56 -14.57 15.30
CA MET A 369 -14.81 -14.99 14.69
C MET A 369 -14.74 -14.93 13.16
N VAL A 370 -14.04 -13.94 12.60
CA VAL A 370 -13.84 -13.82 11.14
C VAL A 370 -13.01 -14.98 10.60
N PHE A 371 -11.96 -15.41 11.30
CA PHE A 371 -11.16 -16.57 10.89
C PHE A 371 -11.97 -17.89 10.98
N GLU A 372 -12.76 -18.05 12.03
CA GLU A 372 -13.68 -19.19 12.17
C GLU A 372 -14.73 -19.21 11.04
N LEU A 373 -15.31 -18.05 10.73
CA LEU A 373 -16.31 -17.90 9.66
C LEU A 373 -15.70 -18.15 8.29
N TYR A 374 -14.49 -17.66 8.03
CA TYR A 374 -13.75 -17.91 6.79
C TYR A 374 -13.53 -19.41 6.58
N LEU A 375 -13.05 -20.11 7.62
CA LEU A 375 -12.84 -21.56 7.54
C LEU A 375 -14.14 -22.33 7.31
N ALA A 376 -15.24 -21.91 7.93
CA ALA A 376 -16.56 -22.52 7.73
C ALA A 376 -17.06 -22.33 6.29
N CYS A 377 -16.93 -21.12 5.74
CA CYS A 377 -17.26 -20.83 4.33
C CYS A 377 -16.40 -21.66 3.38
N PHE A 378 -15.08 -21.71 3.61
CA PHE A 378 -14.16 -22.49 2.78
C PHE A 378 -14.54 -23.98 2.74
N ARG A 379 -14.87 -24.58 3.89
CA ARG A 379 -15.32 -25.99 3.95
C ARG A 379 -16.56 -26.23 3.11
N LYS A 380 -17.54 -25.32 3.17
CA LYS A 380 -18.77 -25.39 2.37
C LYS A 380 -18.49 -25.26 0.87
N VAL A 381 -17.54 -24.40 0.48
CA VAL A 381 -17.07 -24.30 -0.91
C VAL A 381 -16.41 -25.61 -1.36
N CYS A 382 -15.60 -26.25 -0.52
CA CYS A 382 -14.96 -27.54 -0.84
C CYS A 382 -15.95 -28.70 -0.94
N GLU A 383 -17.03 -28.70 -0.15
CA GLU A 383 -18.12 -29.68 -0.29
C GLU A 383 -18.82 -29.60 -1.67
N GLY A 384 -18.86 -28.40 -2.27
CA GLY A 384 -19.41 -28.18 -3.61
C GLY A 384 -20.92 -28.40 -3.74
N LEU A 385 -21.64 -28.52 -2.61
CA LEU A 385 -23.08 -28.80 -2.60
C LEU A 385 -23.95 -27.57 -2.86
N ILE A 386 -23.45 -26.38 -2.56
CA ILE A 386 -24.17 -25.11 -2.67
C ILE A 386 -23.24 -24.10 -3.35
N VAL A 387 -23.71 -23.50 -4.45
CA VAL A 387 -23.01 -22.42 -5.15
C VAL A 387 -22.88 -21.22 -4.20
N PRO A 388 -21.66 -20.71 -3.95
CA PRO A 388 -21.48 -19.58 -3.05
C PRO A 388 -22.17 -18.33 -3.61
N PRO A 389 -22.93 -17.58 -2.78
CA PRO A 389 -23.39 -16.25 -3.13
C PRO A 389 -22.20 -15.31 -3.42
N LYS A 390 -22.43 -14.24 -4.18
CA LYS A 390 -21.37 -13.28 -4.50
C LYS A 390 -20.72 -12.68 -3.25
N ALA A 391 -21.49 -12.45 -2.19
CA ALA A 391 -20.97 -12.01 -0.89
C ALA A 391 -19.93 -12.99 -0.30
N VAL A 392 -20.14 -14.30 -0.44
CA VAL A 392 -19.19 -15.33 0.04
C VAL A 392 -17.92 -15.34 -0.81
N GLU A 393 -18.04 -15.22 -2.13
CA GLU A 393 -16.87 -15.10 -3.02
C GLU A 393 -16.01 -13.89 -2.67
N LEU A 394 -16.64 -12.72 -2.46
CA LEU A 394 -15.95 -11.48 -2.13
C LEU A 394 -15.36 -11.50 -0.72
N PHE A 395 -16.02 -12.17 0.23
CA PHE A 395 -15.45 -12.40 1.56
C PHE A 395 -14.19 -13.25 1.50
N LEU A 396 -14.24 -14.39 0.79
CA LEU A 396 -13.11 -15.32 0.71
C LEU A 396 -11.92 -14.74 -0.06
N ASN A 397 -12.17 -13.99 -1.13
CA ASN A 397 -11.09 -13.47 -1.98
C ASN A 397 -10.59 -12.09 -1.58
N PHE A 398 -11.43 -11.22 -1.00
CA PHE A 398 -11.10 -9.81 -0.74
C PHE A 398 -11.35 -9.36 0.70
N GLY A 399 -11.96 -10.20 1.55
CA GLY A 399 -12.26 -9.86 2.94
C GLY A 399 -13.50 -8.98 3.11
N MET A 400 -14.31 -8.83 2.06
CA MET A 400 -15.57 -8.08 2.12
C MET A 400 -16.64 -8.89 2.86
N LEU A 401 -16.89 -8.56 4.12
CA LEU A 401 -17.88 -9.25 4.94
C LEU A 401 -19.22 -8.50 5.02
N ASP A 402 -19.19 -7.17 4.95
CA ASP A 402 -20.37 -6.30 5.08
C ASP A 402 -20.27 -5.17 4.05
N GLU A 403 -21.27 -5.07 3.18
CA GLU A 403 -21.28 -4.11 2.08
C GLU A 403 -21.35 -2.65 2.58
N ARG A 404 -21.88 -2.42 3.79
CA ARG A 404 -22.07 -1.09 4.38
C ARG A 404 -20.75 -0.44 4.80
N LEU A 405 -19.66 -1.21 4.88
CA LEU A 405 -18.31 -0.71 5.16
C LEU A 405 -17.60 -0.19 3.91
N LEU A 406 -18.19 -0.36 2.73
CA LEU A 406 -17.63 0.03 1.45
C LEU A 406 -18.51 1.07 0.73
N GLU A 407 -17.92 1.73 -0.25
CA GLU A 407 -18.63 2.66 -1.12
C GLU A 407 -19.08 1.94 -2.39
N GLN A 408 -20.06 2.50 -3.09
CA GLN A 408 -20.62 1.90 -4.30
C GLN A 408 -19.54 1.58 -5.35
N GLU A 409 -18.58 2.49 -5.54
CA GLU A 409 -17.48 2.30 -6.48
C GLU A 409 -16.57 1.12 -6.09
N HIS A 410 -16.30 0.93 -4.80
CA HIS A 410 -15.55 -0.23 -4.30
C HIS A 410 -16.28 -1.54 -4.60
N LEU A 411 -17.60 -1.57 -4.41
CA LEU A 411 -18.41 -2.77 -4.67
C LEU A 411 -18.47 -3.10 -6.17
N GLU A 412 -18.65 -2.08 -7.02
CA GLU A 412 -18.64 -2.22 -8.48
C GLU A 412 -17.29 -2.73 -8.98
N PHE A 413 -16.20 -2.17 -8.46
CA PHE A 413 -14.84 -2.62 -8.75
C PHE A 413 -14.64 -4.10 -8.39
N LEU A 414 -14.92 -4.49 -7.15
CA LEU A 414 -14.75 -5.87 -6.69
C LEU A 414 -15.62 -6.86 -7.47
N CYS A 415 -16.83 -6.48 -7.85
CA CYS A 415 -17.71 -7.31 -8.67
C CYS A 415 -17.25 -7.43 -10.13
N GLY A 416 -16.47 -6.46 -10.63
CA GLY A 416 -15.93 -6.43 -11.98
C GLY A 416 -14.59 -7.13 -12.16
N ILE A 417 -13.98 -7.64 -11.08
CA ILE A 417 -12.72 -8.40 -11.18
C ILE A 417 -13.00 -9.75 -11.82
N GLU A 418 -12.32 -10.01 -12.94
CA GLU A 418 -12.33 -11.28 -13.65
C GLU A 418 -11.22 -12.19 -13.13
N GLU A 419 -11.44 -13.51 -13.21
CA GLU A 419 -10.40 -14.48 -12.88
C GLU A 419 -9.30 -14.44 -13.94
N GLU A 420 -8.05 -14.35 -13.49
CA GLU A 420 -6.88 -14.43 -14.38
C GLU A 420 -6.30 -15.85 -14.38
N GLU A 421 -5.88 -16.29 -15.56
CA GLU A 421 -5.03 -17.46 -15.69
C GLU A 421 -3.64 -17.16 -15.11
N ASP A 422 -3.02 -18.19 -14.51
CA ASP A 422 -1.69 -18.08 -13.94
C ASP A 422 -0.63 -18.24 -15.04
N GLU A 423 -0.42 -17.17 -15.79
CA GLU A 423 0.57 -17.10 -16.86
C GLU A 423 1.91 -16.59 -16.31
N GLY A 424 2.77 -17.52 -15.90
CA GLY A 424 4.13 -17.19 -15.51
C GLY A 424 4.87 -18.31 -14.78
N PRO A 425 6.13 -18.04 -14.39
CA PRO A 425 6.96 -19.07 -13.76
C PRO A 425 6.63 -19.32 -12.28
N CYS A 426 6.07 -18.34 -11.57
CA CYS A 426 5.61 -18.52 -10.19
C CYS A 426 4.17 -19.00 -10.20
N HIS A 427 3.84 -19.90 -9.28
CA HIS A 427 2.45 -20.22 -9.00
C HIS A 427 1.84 -19.16 -8.08
N VAL A 428 0.81 -18.47 -8.56
CA VAL A 428 0.13 -17.41 -7.81
C VAL A 428 -1.26 -17.87 -7.41
N PHE A 429 -1.46 -18.00 -6.10
CA PHE A 429 -2.70 -18.45 -5.49
C PHE A 429 -3.44 -17.29 -4.83
N THR A 430 -4.76 -17.21 -4.96
CA THR A 430 -5.58 -16.60 -3.91
C THR A 430 -5.48 -17.46 -2.64
N LEU A 431 -5.76 -16.88 -1.47
CA LEU A 431 -5.73 -17.66 -0.23
C LEU A 431 -6.70 -18.87 -0.30
N CYS A 432 -7.85 -18.73 -0.96
CA CYS A 432 -8.77 -19.84 -1.16
C CYS A 432 -8.16 -20.96 -2.03
N GLU A 433 -7.51 -20.61 -3.15
CA GLU A 433 -6.79 -21.58 -4.00
C GLU A 433 -5.65 -22.27 -3.23
N TRP A 434 -4.92 -21.52 -2.39
CA TRP A 434 -3.85 -22.05 -1.55
C TRP A 434 -4.34 -23.07 -0.53
N LEU A 435 -5.42 -22.74 0.20
CA LEU A 435 -6.03 -23.67 1.17
C LEU A 435 -6.59 -24.90 0.47
N LYS A 436 -7.14 -24.75 -0.75
CA LYS A 436 -7.57 -25.88 -1.57
C LYS A 436 -6.40 -26.78 -1.97
N ALA A 437 -5.26 -26.21 -2.37
CA ALA A 437 -4.06 -26.97 -2.68
C ALA A 437 -3.56 -27.79 -1.47
N ILE A 438 -3.70 -27.27 -0.25
CA ILE A 438 -3.40 -28.01 0.98
C ILE A 438 -4.44 -29.11 1.24
N HIS A 439 -5.72 -28.78 1.13
CA HIS A 439 -6.82 -29.74 1.31
C HIS A 439 -6.68 -30.94 0.37
N ASP A 440 -6.32 -30.68 -0.89
CA ASP A 440 -6.19 -31.68 -1.95
C ASP A 440 -4.83 -32.41 -1.91
N GLY A 441 -3.97 -32.09 -0.94
CA GLY A 441 -2.66 -32.74 -0.72
C GLY A 441 -1.58 -32.35 -1.73
N GLN A 442 -1.79 -31.29 -2.52
CA GLN A 442 -0.82 -30.79 -3.51
C GLN A 442 0.28 -29.91 -2.88
N ARG A 443 -0.01 -29.33 -1.71
CA ARG A 443 0.93 -28.51 -0.92
C ARG A 443 0.84 -28.88 0.55
N GLU A 444 1.97 -28.76 1.25
CA GLU A 444 2.05 -28.96 2.70
C GLU A 444 1.70 -27.65 3.44
N PRO A 445 1.14 -27.69 4.67
CA PRO A 445 0.97 -26.50 5.50
C PRO A 445 2.29 -25.77 5.78
N SER A 446 2.19 -24.49 6.09
CA SER A 446 3.34 -23.61 6.35
C SER A 446 3.98 -23.91 7.69
N LYS A 447 5.29 -23.70 7.78
CA LYS A 447 5.99 -23.78 9.05
C LYS A 447 5.42 -22.75 10.03
N SER A 448 5.54 -23.04 11.32
CA SER A 448 5.16 -22.10 12.38
C SER A 448 6.20 -20.99 12.56
N GLU A 449 5.89 -20.00 13.39
CA GLU A 449 6.84 -18.95 13.82
C GLU A 449 8.10 -19.51 14.51
N PHE A 450 8.06 -20.77 14.94
CA PHE A 450 9.19 -21.49 15.54
C PHE A 450 9.95 -22.39 14.55
N ASP A 451 9.69 -22.23 13.24
CA ASP A 451 10.30 -23.03 12.15
C ASP A 451 9.95 -24.54 12.21
N GLU A 452 8.87 -24.90 12.91
CA GLU A 452 8.36 -26.29 12.98
C GLU A 452 7.39 -26.56 11.82
N ASP A 453 7.56 -27.68 11.11
CA ASP A 453 6.55 -28.16 10.16
C ASP A 453 5.29 -28.71 10.88
N TYR A 454 4.21 -28.96 10.14
CA TYR A 454 2.94 -29.46 10.72
C TYR A 454 3.13 -30.75 11.53
N ILE A 455 3.96 -31.69 11.04
CA ILE A 455 4.18 -32.98 11.70
C ILE A 455 5.04 -32.81 12.94
N GLU A 456 6.03 -31.93 12.90
CA GLU A 456 6.87 -31.55 14.03
C GLU A 456 6.05 -30.86 15.11
N ASN A 457 5.16 -29.95 14.74
CA ASN A 457 4.23 -29.32 15.66
C ASN A 457 3.33 -30.35 16.37
N LEU A 458 2.75 -31.32 15.64
CA LEU A 458 1.99 -32.42 16.24
C LEU A 458 2.85 -33.26 17.22
N ARG A 459 4.13 -33.47 16.92
CA ARG A 459 5.04 -34.16 17.86
C ARG A 459 5.32 -33.31 19.11
N SER A 460 5.47 -32.00 18.95
CA SER A 460 5.65 -31.07 20.06
C SER A 460 4.42 -31.06 20.98
N LEU A 461 3.20 -31.02 20.43
CA LEU A 461 1.95 -31.12 21.19
C LEU A 461 1.83 -32.46 21.93
N LYS A 462 2.22 -33.59 21.30
CA LYS A 462 2.27 -34.89 21.98
C LYS A 462 3.26 -34.88 23.14
N LYS A 463 4.46 -34.32 22.95
CA LYS A 463 5.48 -34.24 24.01
C LYS A 463 5.03 -33.38 25.18
N GLN A 464 4.23 -32.35 24.92
CA GLN A 464 3.64 -31.47 25.94
C GLN A 464 2.43 -32.10 26.64
N GLY A 465 1.93 -33.24 26.14
CA GLY A 465 0.78 -33.95 26.71
C GLY A 465 -0.58 -33.41 26.28
N GLU A 466 -0.63 -32.48 25.32
CA GLU A 466 -1.89 -31.90 24.82
C GLU A 466 -2.67 -32.87 23.93
N ILE A 467 -1.97 -33.79 23.25
CA ILE A 467 -2.57 -34.84 22.43
C ILE A 467 -1.97 -36.22 22.72
N THR A 468 -2.78 -37.24 22.55
CA THR A 468 -2.38 -38.64 22.62
C THR A 468 -1.74 -39.12 21.32
N GLU A 469 -1.07 -40.28 21.35
CA GLU A 469 -0.52 -40.89 20.13
C GLU A 469 -1.59 -41.27 19.10
N GLN A 470 -2.77 -41.71 19.55
CA GLN A 470 -3.89 -42.00 18.66
C GLN A 470 -4.40 -40.74 17.98
N GLN A 471 -4.54 -39.64 18.73
CA GLN A 471 -4.93 -38.33 18.18
C GLN A 471 -3.89 -37.80 17.20
N GLN A 472 -2.59 -37.96 17.49
CA GLN A 472 -1.53 -37.57 16.55
C GLN A 472 -1.68 -38.27 15.19
N LYS A 473 -1.90 -39.58 15.19
CA LYS A 473 -2.11 -40.36 13.95
C LYS A 473 -3.38 -39.90 13.21
N ALA A 474 -4.46 -39.65 13.93
CA ALA A 474 -5.71 -39.17 13.34
C ALA A 474 -5.55 -37.78 12.69
N LEU A 475 -4.88 -36.84 13.36
CA LEU A 475 -4.64 -35.48 12.86
C LEU A 475 -3.70 -35.45 11.65
N THR A 476 -2.69 -36.31 11.62
CA THR A 476 -1.70 -36.38 10.53
C THR A 476 -2.36 -36.56 9.15
N ASN A 477 -3.40 -37.39 9.09
CA ASN A 477 -4.11 -37.75 7.85
C ASN A 477 -5.38 -36.93 7.59
N ASN A 478 -5.72 -35.99 8.48
CA ASN A 478 -6.93 -35.19 8.35
C ASN A 478 -6.64 -33.88 7.61
N MET A 479 -7.11 -33.79 6.36
CA MET A 479 -6.88 -32.63 5.50
C MET A 479 -7.58 -31.36 6.02
N ASP A 480 -8.78 -31.47 6.59
CA ASP A 480 -9.47 -30.33 7.21
C ASP A 480 -8.67 -29.73 8.38
N LYS A 481 -7.97 -30.58 9.13
CA LYS A 481 -7.13 -30.16 10.25
C LYS A 481 -5.81 -29.53 9.80
N ARG A 482 -5.30 -29.91 8.62
CA ARG A 482 -4.16 -29.25 7.97
C ARG A 482 -4.54 -27.85 7.48
N VAL A 483 -5.72 -27.69 6.88
CA VAL A 483 -6.25 -26.38 6.49
C VAL A 483 -6.51 -25.49 7.71
N GLU A 484 -7.14 -26.04 8.76
CA GLU A 484 -7.40 -25.32 10.01
C GLU A 484 -6.09 -24.82 10.65
N TYR A 485 -5.05 -25.65 10.64
CA TYR A 485 -3.71 -25.24 11.09
C TYR A 485 -3.16 -24.08 10.24
N GLU A 486 -3.26 -24.14 8.91
CA GLU A 486 -2.77 -23.08 8.02
C GLU A 486 -3.45 -21.73 8.28
N VAL A 487 -4.77 -21.74 8.49
CA VAL A 487 -5.54 -20.52 8.81
C VAL A 487 -5.11 -19.95 10.16
N MET A 488 -4.97 -20.80 11.18
CA MET A 488 -4.63 -20.34 12.53
C MET A 488 -3.16 -19.92 12.67
N ASN A 489 -2.27 -20.48 11.84
CA ASN A 489 -0.84 -20.19 11.83
C ASN A 489 -0.52 -19.06 10.83
N MET A 490 -0.50 -19.38 9.53
CA MET A 490 0.00 -18.46 8.51
C MET A 490 -0.98 -17.31 8.26
N MET A 491 -2.27 -17.59 8.07
CA MET A 491 -3.24 -16.53 7.72
C MET A 491 -3.33 -15.49 8.83
N LYS A 492 -3.60 -15.93 10.05
CA LYS A 492 -3.79 -15.06 11.22
C LYS A 492 -2.60 -14.15 11.50
N SER A 493 -1.37 -14.68 11.47
CA SER A 493 -0.16 -13.89 11.71
C SER A 493 0.14 -12.95 10.55
N ASN A 494 0.04 -13.41 9.29
CA ASN A 494 0.42 -12.59 8.15
C ASN A 494 -0.60 -11.48 7.85
N MET A 495 -1.91 -11.69 8.01
CA MET A 495 -2.89 -10.62 7.73
C MET A 495 -2.58 -9.33 8.49
N ARG A 496 -2.16 -9.43 9.75
CA ARG A 496 -1.76 -8.27 10.58
C ARG A 496 -0.45 -7.63 10.11
N VAL A 497 0.51 -8.43 9.64
CA VAL A 497 1.80 -7.96 9.12
C VAL A 497 1.63 -7.24 7.78
N LEU A 498 0.86 -7.83 6.86
CA LEU A 498 0.56 -7.28 5.54
C LEU A 498 -0.19 -5.95 5.64
N TYR A 499 -1.11 -5.86 6.60
CA TYR A 499 -1.84 -4.62 6.89
C TYR A 499 -0.91 -3.46 7.30
N GLY A 500 0.22 -3.75 7.95
CA GLY A 500 1.30 -2.80 8.24
C GLY A 500 1.10 -1.87 9.44
N GLN A 501 -0.13 -1.70 9.93
CA GLN A 501 -0.41 -1.02 11.20
C GLN A 501 -1.07 -1.99 12.21
N PRO A 502 -0.28 -2.73 13.01
CA PRO A 502 -0.80 -3.79 13.88
C PRO A 502 -1.81 -3.31 14.93
N THR A 503 -1.80 -2.03 15.32
CA THR A 503 -2.71 -1.44 16.30
C THR A 503 -4.06 -1.07 15.70
N ALA A 504 -4.10 -0.65 14.42
CA ALA A 504 -5.30 -0.26 13.71
C ALA A 504 -5.96 -1.41 12.93
N TYR A 505 -5.30 -2.58 12.84
CA TYR A 505 -5.73 -3.75 12.07
C TYR A 505 -7.23 -4.08 12.20
N MET A 506 -7.86 -4.21 11.03
CA MET A 506 -9.25 -4.65 10.87
C MET A 506 -9.26 -6.00 10.14
N PRO A 507 -9.98 -7.01 10.63
CA PRO A 507 -10.02 -8.34 10.01
C PRO A 507 -10.94 -8.43 8.78
N VAL A 508 -11.57 -7.32 8.39
CA VAL A 508 -12.50 -7.22 7.26
C VAL A 508 -12.15 -6.01 6.41
N LEU A 509 -12.52 -6.03 5.13
CA LEU A 509 -12.33 -4.94 4.20
C LEU A 509 -13.32 -3.80 4.48
N TYR A 510 -12.82 -2.57 4.39
CA TYR A 510 -13.58 -1.35 4.65
C TYR A 510 -12.96 -0.17 3.88
N LYS A 511 -13.74 0.89 3.66
CA LYS A 511 -13.38 1.95 2.71
C LYS A 511 -12.10 2.70 3.08
N GLU A 512 -11.85 2.99 4.35
CA GLU A 512 -10.65 3.72 4.77
C GLU A 512 -9.37 2.85 4.76
N ALA A 513 -9.42 1.58 4.38
CA ALA A 513 -8.21 0.80 4.10
C ALA A 513 -7.81 0.83 2.62
N ILE A 514 -8.68 1.32 1.74
CA ILE A 514 -8.47 1.35 0.29
C ILE A 514 -7.97 2.74 -0.08
N TYR A 515 -6.70 2.84 -0.51
CA TYR A 515 -6.09 4.12 -0.90
C TYR A 515 -5.51 4.03 -2.31
N GLY A 516 -5.72 5.07 -3.12
CA GLY A 516 -5.23 5.11 -4.50
C GLY A 516 -6.27 4.63 -5.51
N TYR A 517 -5.84 4.37 -6.75
CA TYR A 517 -6.76 3.95 -7.81
C TYR A 517 -7.03 2.46 -7.71
N LEU A 518 -8.31 2.09 -7.76
CA LEU A 518 -8.77 0.71 -7.59
C LEU A 518 -8.10 -0.27 -8.57
N ASP A 519 -7.89 0.16 -9.82
CA ASP A 519 -7.19 -0.63 -10.84
C ASP A 519 -5.69 -0.80 -10.58
N LYS A 520 -5.06 0.12 -9.86
CA LYS A 520 -3.62 0.07 -9.55
C LYS A 520 -3.30 -0.64 -8.24
N ILE A 521 -4.25 -0.72 -7.32
CA ILE A 521 -4.05 -1.44 -6.06
C ILE A 521 -4.26 -2.95 -6.18
N LEU A 522 -5.02 -3.41 -7.18
CA LEU A 522 -5.26 -4.84 -7.35
C LEU A 522 -3.99 -5.57 -7.76
N VAL A 523 -3.61 -6.54 -6.93
CA VAL A 523 -2.49 -7.43 -7.19
C VAL A 523 -3.01 -8.62 -7.97
N THR A 524 -2.56 -8.73 -9.21
CA THR A 524 -2.99 -9.80 -10.11
C THR A 524 -1.86 -10.82 -10.35
N LYS A 525 -2.23 -12.01 -10.83
CA LYS A 525 -1.27 -13.09 -11.10
C LYS A 525 -0.23 -12.64 -12.14
N LYS A 526 -0.70 -11.94 -13.17
CA LYS A 526 0.14 -11.33 -14.19
C LYS A 526 1.14 -10.33 -13.60
N ARG A 527 0.68 -9.36 -12.79
CA ARG A 527 1.56 -8.32 -12.20
C ARG A 527 2.66 -8.91 -11.33
N ILE A 528 2.36 -9.95 -10.55
CA ILE A 528 3.36 -10.66 -9.75
C ILE A 528 4.42 -11.30 -10.65
N ASN A 529 4.00 -12.06 -11.66
CA ASN A 529 4.92 -12.75 -12.56
C ASN A 529 5.76 -11.78 -13.41
N GLU A 530 5.20 -10.67 -13.88
CA GLU A 530 5.94 -9.60 -14.56
C GLU A 530 7.00 -8.98 -13.64
N SER A 531 6.65 -8.68 -12.40
CA SER A 531 7.60 -8.14 -11.40
C SER A 531 8.75 -9.11 -11.11
N VAL A 532 8.43 -10.39 -10.93
CA VAL A 532 9.42 -11.46 -10.75
C VAL A 532 10.38 -11.55 -11.94
N GLN A 533 9.86 -11.58 -13.17
CA GLN A 533 10.67 -11.65 -14.37
C GLN A 533 11.57 -10.42 -14.53
N ASN A 534 11.06 -9.22 -14.21
CA ASN A 534 11.84 -8.00 -14.27
C ASN A 534 12.98 -7.99 -13.23
N LEU A 535 12.72 -8.46 -12.01
CA LEU A 535 13.77 -8.57 -11.00
C LEU A 535 14.80 -9.65 -11.31
N MET A 536 14.42 -10.74 -11.98
CA MET A 536 15.37 -11.75 -12.44
C MET A 536 16.32 -11.24 -13.54
N LYS A 537 15.92 -10.22 -14.31
CA LYS A 537 16.84 -9.51 -15.22
C LYS A 537 17.89 -8.69 -14.46
N ILE A 538 17.66 -8.45 -13.16
CA ILE A 538 18.63 -7.83 -12.27
C ILE A 538 19.34 -8.93 -11.48
N ASP A 539 18.68 -9.64 -10.57
CA ASP A 539 19.30 -10.70 -9.76
C ASP A 539 19.08 -12.10 -10.39
N TYR A 540 19.96 -12.48 -11.32
CA TYR A 540 19.76 -13.64 -12.19
C TYR A 540 19.68 -14.98 -11.43
N SER A 541 20.47 -15.17 -10.38
CA SER A 541 20.58 -16.45 -9.69
C SER A 541 19.67 -16.60 -8.46
N VAL A 542 18.68 -15.71 -8.27
CA VAL A 542 17.90 -15.60 -7.02
C VAL A 542 17.15 -16.87 -6.63
N PHE A 543 16.60 -17.58 -7.62
CA PHE A 543 15.84 -18.82 -7.43
C PHE A 543 16.63 -20.08 -7.79
N TYR A 544 17.89 -19.93 -8.21
CA TYR A 544 18.76 -21.05 -8.52
C TYR A 544 19.36 -21.64 -7.25
N ARG A 545 19.30 -22.96 -7.14
CA ARG A 545 19.87 -23.72 -6.04
C ARG A 545 20.55 -24.99 -6.52
N GLU A 546 21.59 -25.35 -5.78
CA GLU A 546 22.33 -26.57 -6.02
C GLU A 546 21.53 -27.77 -5.49
N VAL A 547 21.26 -28.74 -6.37
CA VAL A 547 20.53 -29.98 -6.07
C VAL A 547 21.36 -31.18 -6.52
N LEU A 548 21.28 -32.27 -5.76
CA LEU A 548 21.96 -33.52 -6.13
C LEU A 548 21.12 -34.25 -7.17
N TYR A 549 21.66 -34.36 -8.38
CA TYR A 549 21.12 -35.17 -9.47
C TYR A 549 21.76 -36.56 -9.45
N SER A 550 20.92 -37.57 -9.64
CA SER A 550 21.34 -38.96 -9.76
C SER A 550 20.60 -39.65 -10.92
N ASN A 551 21.33 -40.45 -11.68
CA ASN A 551 20.82 -41.24 -12.78
C ASN A 551 21.56 -42.59 -12.83
N VAL A 552 20.83 -43.66 -12.53
CA VAL A 552 21.37 -45.02 -12.42
C VAL A 552 21.83 -45.56 -13.77
N GLU A 553 21.10 -45.26 -14.85
CA GLU A 553 21.37 -45.76 -16.20
C GLU A 553 22.67 -45.17 -16.76
N LEU A 554 22.93 -43.89 -16.46
CA LEU A 554 24.13 -43.18 -16.89
C LEU A 554 25.28 -43.23 -15.86
N LYS A 555 25.15 -44.03 -14.80
CA LYS A 555 26.13 -44.15 -13.70
C LYS A 555 26.47 -42.80 -13.03
N ILE A 556 25.51 -41.88 -13.00
CA ILE A 556 25.64 -40.60 -12.30
C ILE A 556 25.08 -40.78 -10.90
N ASN A 557 25.95 -40.90 -9.89
CA ASN A 557 25.49 -41.17 -8.52
C ASN A 557 25.03 -39.90 -7.80
N HIS A 558 25.85 -38.86 -7.79
CA HIS A 558 25.57 -37.58 -7.11
C HIS A 558 26.30 -36.44 -7.84
N GLU A 559 25.67 -35.89 -8.87
CA GLU A 559 26.17 -34.69 -9.57
C GLU A 559 25.46 -33.45 -9.03
N SER A 560 26.20 -32.39 -8.76
CA SER A 560 25.65 -31.16 -8.20
C SER A 560 25.15 -30.23 -9.30
N CYS A 561 23.85 -30.19 -9.53
CA CYS A 561 23.23 -29.45 -10.63
C CYS A 561 22.49 -28.20 -10.11
N MET A 562 22.43 -27.16 -10.92
CA MET A 562 21.69 -25.93 -10.59
C MET A 562 20.24 -26.08 -11.08
N LYS A 563 19.29 -26.04 -10.14
CA LYS A 563 17.86 -26.06 -10.43
C LYS A 563 17.24 -24.72 -10.06
N ASN A 564 16.55 -24.12 -11.02
CA ASN A 564 15.73 -22.95 -10.77
C ASN A 564 14.41 -23.38 -10.13
N VAL A 565 14.06 -22.82 -8.97
CA VAL A 565 12.77 -23.08 -8.35
C VAL A 565 12.14 -21.82 -7.79
N TYR A 566 11.05 -21.46 -8.44
CA TYR A 566 10.23 -20.32 -8.13
C TYR A 566 9.46 -20.49 -6.81
N PRO A 567 9.19 -19.40 -6.08
CA PRO A 567 8.34 -19.42 -4.90
C PRO A 567 6.85 -19.59 -5.30
N ASP A 568 6.07 -20.17 -4.40
CA ASP A 568 4.62 -20.03 -4.44
C ASP A 568 4.28 -18.63 -3.87
N VAL A 569 3.43 -17.87 -4.57
CA VAL A 569 2.96 -16.53 -4.13
C VAL A 569 1.49 -16.63 -3.72
N ILE A 570 1.16 -16.12 -2.54
CA ILE A 570 -0.18 -16.26 -1.94
C ILE A 570 -0.76 -14.87 -1.69
N LEU A 571 -1.92 -14.60 -2.31
CA LEU A 571 -2.66 -13.34 -2.22
C LEU A 571 -3.70 -13.44 -1.11
N PHE A 572 -3.54 -12.61 -0.09
CA PHE A 572 -4.39 -12.57 1.09
C PHE A 572 -5.58 -11.63 0.92
N PRO A 573 -6.75 -11.97 1.47
CA PRO A 573 -8.00 -11.24 1.28
C PRO A 573 -8.06 -9.98 2.17
N LEU A 574 -7.20 -9.00 1.88
CA LEU A 574 -7.15 -7.71 2.59
C LEU A 574 -6.51 -6.61 1.72
N SER A 575 -6.72 -5.37 2.16
CA SER A 575 -5.95 -4.20 1.73
C SER A 575 -4.77 -3.94 2.67
N GLY A 576 -3.55 -3.85 2.14
CA GLY A 576 -2.33 -3.76 2.93
C GLY A 576 -1.19 -2.99 2.26
N VAL A 577 -0.13 -2.74 3.03
CA VAL A 577 1.04 -1.95 2.61
C VAL A 577 2.34 -2.77 2.58
N ASN A 578 2.34 -3.95 3.19
CA ASN A 578 3.53 -4.80 3.36
C ASN A 578 3.35 -6.17 2.70
N ALA A 579 4.47 -6.82 2.41
CA ALA A 579 4.57 -8.21 1.98
C ALA A 579 5.43 -8.99 2.96
N SER A 580 5.27 -10.32 2.96
CA SER A 580 5.99 -11.23 3.85
C SER A 580 6.63 -12.36 3.07
N MET A 581 7.92 -12.60 3.33
CA MET A 581 8.62 -13.81 2.89
C MET A 581 8.53 -14.78 4.06
N TRP A 582 7.53 -15.68 4.00
CA TRP A 582 7.18 -16.51 5.16
C TRP A 582 8.18 -17.63 5.39
N GLN A 583 8.60 -18.30 4.31
CA GLN A 583 9.58 -19.38 4.38
C GLN A 583 10.33 -19.53 3.05
N GLU A 584 11.60 -19.91 3.15
CA GLU A 584 12.53 -20.10 2.04
C GLU A 584 12.40 -21.46 1.34
N VAL A 585 11.86 -22.46 2.04
CA VAL A 585 11.61 -23.82 1.53
C VAL A 585 10.31 -24.38 2.10
N GLY A 586 9.63 -25.22 1.33
CA GLY A 586 8.35 -25.86 1.66
C GLY A 586 8.45 -27.03 2.64
N GLY A 587 9.65 -27.53 2.93
CA GLY A 587 9.86 -28.64 3.84
C GLY A 587 11.34 -29.00 3.98
N LYS A 588 11.63 -30.23 4.41
CA LYS A 588 13.03 -30.71 4.63
C LYS A 588 13.85 -30.77 3.35
N ASN A 589 13.19 -31.01 2.23
CA ASN A 589 13.83 -30.97 0.93
C ASN A 589 14.07 -29.51 0.54
N LYS A 590 15.34 -29.11 0.48
CA LYS A 590 15.75 -27.76 0.08
C LYS A 590 15.42 -27.41 -1.37
N ALA A 591 14.98 -28.40 -2.16
CA ALA A 591 14.50 -28.24 -3.53
C ALA A 591 12.98 -27.99 -3.65
N THR A 592 12.31 -27.55 -2.57
CA THR A 592 10.87 -27.18 -2.55
C THR A 592 10.65 -25.65 -2.63
N PRO A 593 9.54 -25.17 -3.23
CA PRO A 593 9.25 -23.74 -3.32
C PRO A 593 9.23 -23.02 -1.97
N GLY A 594 9.70 -21.76 -1.95
CA GLY A 594 9.46 -20.84 -0.84
C GLY A 594 8.04 -20.27 -0.89
N ARG A 595 7.66 -19.42 0.09
CA ARG A 595 6.32 -18.80 0.17
C ARG A 595 6.41 -17.31 0.36
N PHE A 596 5.93 -16.57 -0.64
CA PHE A 596 5.75 -15.13 -0.56
C PHE A 596 4.28 -14.81 -0.37
N VAL A 597 4.00 -13.85 0.48
CA VAL A 597 2.64 -13.48 0.87
C VAL A 597 2.44 -12.00 0.60
N PHE A 598 1.40 -11.68 -0.15
CA PHE A 598 1.02 -10.32 -0.55
C PHE A 598 -0.45 -10.07 -0.22
N PRO A 599 -0.86 -8.84 0.09
CA PRO A 599 -2.28 -8.50 0.10
C PRO A 599 -2.81 -8.48 -1.33
N ILE A 600 -4.05 -8.93 -1.56
CA ILE A 600 -4.68 -8.89 -2.89
C ILE A 600 -4.98 -7.44 -3.33
N LEU A 601 -5.16 -6.54 -2.38
CA LEU A 601 -5.19 -5.09 -2.61
C LEU A 601 -3.97 -4.47 -1.93
N SER A 602 -3.10 -3.82 -2.69
CA SER A 602 -1.88 -3.20 -2.17
C SER A 602 -1.87 -1.70 -2.38
N ASN A 603 -1.69 -0.96 -1.30
CA ASN A 603 -1.49 0.49 -1.34
C ASN A 603 -0.01 0.87 -1.57
N THR A 604 0.87 -0.12 -1.75
CA THR A 604 2.30 0.06 -2.01
C THR A 604 2.64 -0.49 -3.39
N ASN A 605 3.66 0.08 -4.04
CA ASN A 605 4.15 -0.45 -5.32
C ASN A 605 4.65 -1.90 -5.16
N ILE A 606 4.17 -2.78 -6.05
CA ILE A 606 4.48 -4.22 -6.00
C ILE A 606 5.95 -4.51 -6.29
N ASP A 607 6.58 -3.79 -7.21
CA ASP A 607 8.01 -3.96 -7.50
C ASP A 607 8.86 -3.62 -6.27
N ASP A 608 8.51 -2.55 -5.55
CA ASP A 608 9.19 -2.17 -4.32
C ASP A 608 9.06 -3.24 -3.22
N MET A 609 7.87 -3.84 -3.09
CA MET A 609 7.64 -4.94 -2.16
C MET A 609 8.40 -6.21 -2.59
N MET A 610 8.42 -6.50 -3.88
CA MET A 610 9.06 -7.69 -4.45
C MET A 610 10.58 -7.64 -4.28
N VAL A 611 11.22 -6.47 -4.46
CA VAL A 611 12.66 -6.30 -4.16
C VAL A 611 12.96 -6.71 -2.72
N LYS A 612 12.10 -6.33 -1.77
CA LYS A 612 12.29 -6.69 -0.36
C LYS A 612 12.11 -8.19 -0.12
N MET A 613 11.16 -8.82 -0.81
CA MET A 613 10.95 -10.27 -0.73
C MET A 613 12.18 -11.03 -1.23
N PHE A 614 12.76 -10.61 -2.35
CA PHE A 614 13.94 -11.24 -2.93
C PHE A 614 15.16 -11.10 -2.00
N GLY A 615 15.39 -9.92 -1.44
CA GLY A 615 16.49 -9.70 -0.49
C GLY A 615 16.36 -10.58 0.76
N ARG A 616 15.16 -10.63 1.37
CA ARG A 616 14.91 -11.52 2.52
C ARG A 616 15.06 -12.98 2.14
N PHE A 617 14.55 -13.39 0.98
CA PHE A 617 14.65 -14.75 0.47
C PHE A 617 16.10 -15.17 0.24
N ARG A 618 16.93 -14.33 -0.42
CA ARG A 618 18.37 -14.56 -0.61
C ARG A 618 19.07 -14.87 0.70
N TRP A 619 18.81 -14.04 1.71
CA TRP A 619 19.42 -14.20 3.03
C TRP A 619 19.02 -15.51 3.69
N GLU A 620 17.71 -15.77 3.82
CA GLU A 620 17.21 -16.93 4.54
C GLU A 620 17.48 -18.25 3.80
N LEU A 621 17.39 -18.26 2.46
CA LEU A 621 17.75 -19.42 1.66
C LEU A 621 19.22 -19.78 1.85
N CYS A 622 20.13 -18.80 1.84
CA CYS A 622 21.55 -19.04 2.11
C CYS A 622 21.76 -19.61 3.51
N ARG A 623 21.11 -19.04 4.54
CA ARG A 623 21.18 -19.58 5.91
C ARG A 623 20.68 -21.02 6.00
N CYS A 624 19.55 -21.32 5.36
CA CYS A 624 18.96 -22.65 5.32
C CYS A 624 19.87 -23.67 4.59
N ILE A 625 20.50 -23.26 3.49
CA ILE A 625 21.45 -24.11 2.76
C ILE A 625 22.69 -24.41 3.62
N GLN A 626 23.29 -23.39 4.25
CA GLN A 626 24.53 -23.56 5.03
C GLN A 626 24.32 -24.20 6.42
N GLY A 627 23.09 -24.20 6.95
CA GLY A 627 22.77 -24.81 8.24
C GLY A 627 23.63 -24.21 9.36
N MET A 628 24.31 -25.04 10.15
CA MET A 628 25.17 -24.57 11.25
C MET A 628 26.36 -23.71 10.80
N GLN A 629 26.77 -23.78 9.54
CA GLN A 629 27.93 -23.06 8.99
C GLN A 629 27.58 -21.69 8.41
N TRP A 630 26.33 -21.23 8.53
CA TRP A 630 25.84 -19.99 7.90
C TRP A 630 26.64 -18.73 8.28
N ASN A 631 27.31 -18.73 9.43
CA ASN A 631 28.15 -17.65 9.93
C ASN A 631 29.63 -18.05 10.13
N ASP A 632 30.07 -19.15 9.51
CA ASP A 632 31.48 -19.56 9.55
C ASP A 632 32.23 -19.00 8.34
N ILE A 633 33.10 -18.01 8.55
CA ILE A 633 33.88 -17.37 7.48
C ILE A 633 34.85 -18.33 6.78
N LYS A 634 35.17 -19.49 7.38
CA LYS A 634 35.96 -20.54 6.70
C LYS A 634 35.19 -21.16 5.53
N VAL A 635 33.85 -21.15 5.62
CA VAL A 635 32.93 -21.58 4.57
C VAL A 635 32.34 -20.32 3.95
N LYS A 636 32.99 -19.83 2.88
CA LYS A 636 32.57 -18.61 2.20
C LYS A 636 31.18 -18.76 1.60
N SER A 637 30.28 -17.90 2.03
CA SER A 637 28.90 -17.79 1.57
C SER A 637 28.43 -16.35 1.68
N LEU A 638 27.28 -16.03 1.09
CA LEU A 638 26.68 -14.70 1.21
C LEU A 638 26.57 -14.29 2.69
N THR A 639 26.02 -15.17 3.53
CA THR A 639 25.72 -14.84 4.92
C THR A 639 26.99 -14.78 5.76
N SER A 640 27.96 -15.69 5.58
CA SER A 640 29.18 -15.69 6.39
C SER A 640 30.09 -14.49 6.08
N GLU A 641 30.25 -14.13 4.80
CA GLU A 641 31.03 -12.95 4.42
C GLU A 641 30.35 -11.64 4.81
N TYR A 642 29.02 -11.56 4.65
CA TYR A 642 28.29 -10.35 5.01
C TYR A 642 28.26 -10.14 6.53
N MET A 643 28.13 -11.22 7.31
CA MET A 643 28.23 -11.16 8.77
C MET A 643 29.61 -10.70 9.24
N ASP A 644 30.69 -11.25 8.67
CA ASP A 644 32.06 -10.82 8.95
C ASP A 644 32.25 -9.32 8.64
N TYR A 645 31.74 -8.88 7.49
CA TYR A 645 31.74 -7.47 7.08
C TYR A 645 31.07 -6.55 8.11
N ILE A 646 29.83 -6.83 8.53
CA ILE A 646 29.11 -5.96 9.47
C ILE A 646 29.63 -6.08 10.91
N GLN A 647 30.26 -7.19 11.29
CA GLN A 647 30.84 -7.35 12.64
C GLN A 647 32.18 -6.63 12.77
N PHE A 648 33.03 -6.70 11.74
CA PHE A 648 34.40 -6.18 11.79
C PHE A 648 34.61 -4.87 10.99
N TYR A 649 33.53 -4.22 10.53
CA TYR A 649 33.59 -2.98 9.74
C TYR A 649 34.49 -1.89 10.34
N ARG A 650 34.54 -1.75 11.68
CA ARG A 650 35.38 -0.74 12.37
C ARG A 650 36.87 -0.94 12.13
N LYS A 651 37.32 -2.18 11.94
CA LYS A 651 38.74 -2.54 11.71
C LYS A 651 39.05 -2.77 10.23
N ASN A 652 38.05 -2.70 9.37
CA ASN A 652 38.21 -2.98 7.95
C ASN A 652 38.94 -1.82 7.25
N ARG A 653 40.10 -2.12 6.66
CA ARG A 653 40.96 -1.13 5.98
C ARG A 653 40.42 -0.70 4.61
N ASP A 654 39.52 -1.48 4.02
CA ASP A 654 38.85 -1.15 2.76
C ASP A 654 37.67 -0.17 2.92
N LEU A 655 37.35 0.24 4.14
CA LEU A 655 36.32 1.24 4.44
C LEU A 655 36.96 2.58 4.88
N SER A 656 36.47 3.67 4.30
CA SER A 656 36.76 5.03 4.79
C SER A 656 36.04 5.30 6.12
N ASP A 657 36.42 6.36 6.84
CA ASP A 657 35.76 6.74 8.10
C ASP A 657 34.27 7.08 7.88
N GLU A 658 33.95 7.78 6.80
CA GLU A 658 32.56 8.06 6.41
C GLU A 658 31.79 6.76 6.10
N ALA A 659 32.42 5.81 5.39
CA ALA A 659 31.79 4.52 5.11
C ALA A 659 31.54 3.71 6.39
N ARG A 660 32.45 3.76 7.37
CA ARG A 660 32.25 3.10 8.67
C ARG A 660 31.07 3.71 9.43
N GLU A 661 30.91 5.03 9.43
CA GLU A 661 29.76 5.66 10.07
C GLU A 661 28.45 5.33 9.34
N LYS A 662 28.46 5.26 8.00
CA LYS A 662 27.30 4.78 7.23
C LYS A 662 26.91 3.35 7.60
N VAL A 663 27.86 2.43 7.72
CA VAL A 663 27.58 1.04 8.15
C VAL A 663 27.00 1.02 9.56
N LYS A 664 27.52 1.83 10.48
CA LYS A 664 26.97 1.96 11.84
C LYS A 664 25.52 2.44 11.82
N MET A 665 25.21 3.46 11.01
CA MET A 665 23.83 3.95 10.84
C MET A 665 22.92 2.90 10.20
N GLN A 666 23.40 2.14 9.20
CA GLN A 666 22.64 1.04 8.60
C GLN A 666 22.33 -0.06 9.63
N ILE A 667 23.28 -0.44 10.48
CA ILE A 667 23.08 -1.42 11.56
C ILE A 667 22.02 -0.94 12.55
N GLN A 668 22.05 0.35 12.91
CA GLN A 668 21.05 0.96 13.78
C GLN A 668 19.66 0.96 13.11
N LYS A 669 19.58 1.34 11.82
CA LYS A 669 18.33 1.34 11.04
C LYS A 669 17.75 -0.06 10.90
N GLY A 670 18.60 -1.07 10.71
CA GLY A 670 18.22 -2.49 10.71
C GLY A 670 17.93 -3.07 12.09
N ARG A 671 17.91 -2.25 13.15
CA ARG A 671 17.66 -2.66 14.56
C ARG A 671 18.57 -3.80 15.02
N ASN A 672 19.82 -3.81 14.58
CA ASN A 672 20.80 -4.91 14.79
C ASN A 672 20.39 -6.27 14.22
N ASN A 673 19.35 -6.35 13.38
CA ASN A 673 18.99 -7.56 12.66
C ASN A 673 19.80 -7.63 11.36
N SER A 674 20.74 -8.58 11.27
CA SER A 674 21.64 -8.71 10.13
C SER A 674 20.92 -8.91 8.79
N ARG A 675 19.76 -9.58 8.77
CA ARG A 675 18.93 -9.71 7.57
C ARG A 675 18.41 -8.35 7.11
N GLU A 676 17.89 -7.53 8.01
CA GLU A 676 17.35 -6.22 7.65
C GLU A 676 18.48 -5.23 7.31
N VAL A 677 19.69 -5.40 7.84
CA VAL A 677 20.88 -4.65 7.38
C VAL A 677 21.27 -5.06 5.96
N PHE A 678 21.34 -6.36 5.69
CA PHE A 678 21.55 -6.88 4.34
C PHE A 678 20.50 -6.38 3.35
N LEU A 679 19.24 -6.32 3.77
CA LEU A 679 18.14 -5.86 2.95
C LEU A 679 18.34 -4.42 2.46
N ILE A 680 18.85 -3.52 3.31
CA ILE A 680 19.15 -2.13 2.92
C ILE A 680 20.18 -2.09 1.78
N ASP A 681 21.23 -2.90 1.90
CA ASP A 681 22.29 -3.01 0.89
C ASP A 681 21.78 -3.70 -0.38
N TYR A 682 20.93 -4.72 -0.27
CA TYR A 682 20.28 -5.39 -1.40
C TYR A 682 19.33 -4.45 -2.16
N GLU A 683 18.53 -3.65 -1.46
CA GLU A 683 17.68 -2.63 -2.08
C GLU A 683 18.51 -1.60 -2.86
N ALA A 684 19.66 -1.17 -2.30
CA ALA A 684 20.59 -0.29 -3.01
C ALA A 684 21.22 -0.97 -4.23
N TRP A 685 21.56 -2.26 -4.13
CA TRP A 685 22.08 -3.08 -5.23
C TRP A 685 21.09 -3.14 -6.40
N VAL A 686 19.83 -3.44 -6.11
CA VAL A 686 18.79 -3.64 -7.13
C VAL A 686 18.27 -2.31 -7.70
N LYS A 687 18.08 -1.27 -6.87
CA LYS A 687 17.47 0.00 -7.33
C LYS A 687 18.47 1.03 -7.83
N SER A 688 19.71 1.00 -7.32
CA SER A 688 20.73 2.03 -7.63
C SER A 688 21.91 1.45 -8.42
N GLU A 689 22.57 0.40 -7.91
CA GLU A 689 23.79 -0.12 -8.53
C GLU A 689 23.52 -0.78 -9.90
N SER A 690 22.36 -1.42 -10.06
CA SER A 690 21.88 -1.93 -11.37
C SER A 690 21.77 -0.82 -12.42
N ASN A 691 21.50 0.42 -12.02
CA ASN A 691 21.44 1.58 -12.91
C ASN A 691 22.80 2.28 -13.08
N GLY A 692 23.88 1.74 -12.49
CA GLY A 692 25.21 2.34 -12.49
C GLY A 692 25.38 3.49 -11.48
N SER A 693 24.40 3.70 -10.59
CA SER A 693 24.50 4.70 -9.51
C SER A 693 25.22 4.10 -8.31
N MET A 694 26.49 4.49 -8.12
CA MET A 694 27.34 4.02 -7.02
C MET A 694 26.91 4.61 -5.67
N LYS A 695 26.05 3.90 -4.93
CA LYS A 695 25.64 4.29 -3.56
C LYS A 695 26.28 3.43 -2.47
N MET A 696 26.78 2.26 -2.82
CA MET A 696 27.33 1.29 -1.89
C MET A 696 28.83 1.48 -1.67
N ASN A 697 29.33 1.02 -0.52
CA ASN A 697 30.76 0.94 -0.30
C ASN A 697 31.38 -0.25 -1.06
N LYS A 698 32.70 -0.25 -1.18
CA LYS A 698 33.47 -1.27 -1.91
C LYS A 698 33.20 -2.70 -1.42
N VAL A 699 33.18 -2.91 -0.10
CA VAL A 699 33.07 -4.25 0.51
C VAL A 699 31.69 -4.84 0.28
N ALA A 700 30.63 -4.08 0.57
CA ALA A 700 29.26 -4.53 0.33
C ALA A 700 29.01 -4.82 -1.17
N ARG A 701 29.53 -3.97 -2.06
CA ARG A 701 29.45 -4.17 -3.51
C ARG A 701 30.11 -5.49 -3.95
N GLU A 702 31.31 -5.80 -3.46
CA GLU A 702 32.00 -7.05 -3.81
C GLU A 702 31.23 -8.29 -3.34
N ILE A 703 30.65 -8.25 -2.14
CA ILE A 703 29.83 -9.36 -1.60
C ILE A 703 28.59 -9.57 -2.47
N LEU A 704 27.81 -8.52 -2.74
CA LEU A 704 26.60 -8.62 -3.56
C LEU A 704 26.91 -9.01 -5.01
N ALA A 705 27.95 -8.44 -5.62
CA ALA A 705 28.38 -8.84 -6.96
C ALA A 705 28.80 -10.33 -7.04
N THR A 706 29.27 -10.91 -5.93
CA THR A 706 29.64 -12.33 -5.88
C THR A 706 28.44 -13.26 -5.77
N TYR A 707 27.45 -12.90 -4.95
CA TYR A 707 26.39 -13.83 -4.54
C TYR A 707 25.01 -13.48 -5.12
N CYS A 708 24.82 -12.25 -5.59
CA CYS A 708 23.61 -11.73 -6.26
C CYS A 708 23.99 -11.15 -7.64
N PRO A 709 24.57 -11.96 -8.55
CA PRO A 709 25.14 -11.48 -9.80
C PRO A 709 24.08 -10.92 -10.74
N PHE A 710 24.42 -9.84 -11.44
CA PHE A 710 23.53 -9.28 -12.46
C PHE A 710 23.37 -10.22 -13.66
N GLU A 711 22.30 -10.07 -14.43
CA GLU A 711 22.19 -10.71 -15.75
C GLU A 711 23.32 -10.25 -16.69
N LYS A 712 23.70 -11.12 -17.64
CA LYS A 712 24.85 -10.97 -18.53
C LYS A 712 24.93 -9.62 -19.22
N THR A 713 23.85 -9.19 -19.85
CA THR A 713 23.76 -7.92 -20.60
C THR A 713 24.01 -6.75 -19.66
N LEU A 714 23.42 -6.79 -18.47
CA LEU A 714 23.61 -5.75 -17.46
C LEU A 714 25.04 -5.73 -16.90
N ARG A 715 25.64 -6.89 -16.62
CA ARG A 715 27.04 -6.97 -16.17
C ARG A 715 28.00 -6.40 -17.21
N GLN A 716 27.89 -6.81 -18.47
CA GLN A 716 28.76 -6.33 -19.54
C GLN A 716 28.71 -4.81 -19.68
N LYS A 717 27.52 -4.21 -19.51
CA LYS A 717 27.34 -2.76 -19.50
C LYS A 717 28.04 -2.09 -18.31
N LEU A 718 27.97 -2.68 -17.12
CA LEU A 718 28.53 -2.08 -15.90
C LEU A 718 30.04 -2.34 -15.75
N GLU A 719 30.56 -3.45 -16.28
CA GLU A 719 31.99 -3.80 -16.25
C GLU A 719 32.89 -2.78 -16.98
N THR A 720 32.34 -1.91 -17.82
CA THR A 720 33.09 -0.78 -18.41
C THR A 720 33.55 0.22 -17.35
N GLN A 721 32.94 0.21 -16.17
CA GLN A 721 33.29 1.04 -15.04
C GLN A 721 34.15 0.26 -14.05
N ARG A 722 35.36 0.77 -13.77
CA ARG A 722 36.36 0.11 -12.92
C ARG A 722 35.84 -0.43 -11.57
N PRO A 723 34.98 0.29 -10.82
CA PRO A 723 34.47 -0.22 -9.54
C PRO A 723 33.65 -1.50 -9.65
N TYR A 724 32.88 -1.67 -10.74
CA TYR A 724 32.08 -2.87 -10.98
C TYR A 724 32.94 -4.01 -11.53
N GLU A 725 33.86 -3.72 -12.45
CA GLU A 725 34.85 -4.70 -12.96
C GLU A 725 35.60 -5.39 -11.81
N VAL A 726 36.11 -4.60 -10.85
CA VAL A 726 36.84 -5.12 -9.69
C VAL A 726 35.94 -5.96 -8.79
N ALA A 727 34.72 -5.51 -8.51
CA ALA A 727 33.77 -6.23 -7.66
C ALA A 727 33.31 -7.57 -8.28
N MET A 728 33.12 -7.61 -9.60
CA MET A 728 32.62 -8.79 -10.33
C MET A 728 33.74 -9.78 -10.70
N ALA A 729 35.02 -9.40 -10.62
CA ALA A 729 36.13 -10.25 -11.04
C ALA A 729 36.19 -11.61 -10.30
N ARG A 730 35.86 -11.65 -9.00
CA ARG A 730 35.83 -12.89 -8.21
C ARG A 730 34.73 -13.83 -8.71
N PHE A 731 33.55 -13.28 -8.94
CA PHE A 731 32.41 -13.98 -9.50
C PHE A 731 32.74 -14.57 -10.88
N GLY A 732 33.23 -13.76 -11.81
CA GLY A 732 33.54 -14.20 -13.18
C GLY A 732 34.55 -15.35 -13.23
N ARG A 733 35.59 -15.33 -12.38
CA ARG A 733 36.55 -16.46 -12.28
C ARG A 733 35.89 -17.75 -11.80
N ASN A 734 34.99 -17.66 -10.82
CA ASN A 734 34.30 -18.82 -10.25
C ASN A 734 33.32 -19.43 -11.28
N SER A 735 32.52 -18.59 -11.94
CA SER A 735 31.57 -19.01 -12.97
C SER A 735 32.27 -19.65 -14.16
N MET A 736 33.38 -19.06 -14.64
CA MET A 736 34.16 -19.63 -15.76
C MET A 736 34.75 -21.00 -15.42
N LYS A 737 35.23 -21.19 -14.19
CA LYS A 737 35.73 -22.50 -13.74
C LYS A 737 34.61 -23.56 -13.74
N LYS A 738 33.43 -23.20 -13.22
CA LYS A 738 32.27 -24.10 -13.20
C LYS A 738 31.74 -24.42 -14.59
N LYS A 739 31.70 -23.44 -15.49
CA LYS A 739 31.40 -23.65 -16.90
C LYS A 739 32.34 -24.69 -17.53
N GLN A 740 33.66 -24.55 -17.36
CA GLN A 740 34.64 -25.50 -17.92
C GLN A 740 34.49 -26.91 -17.32
N GLU A 741 34.19 -27.01 -16.03
CA GLU A 741 33.91 -28.28 -15.34
C GLU A 741 32.73 -29.01 -16.01
N PHE A 742 31.62 -28.30 -16.25
CA PHE A 742 30.45 -28.85 -16.92
C PHE A 742 30.68 -29.15 -18.41
N GLU A 743 31.47 -28.36 -19.15
CA GLU A 743 31.85 -28.68 -20.53
C GLU A 743 32.63 -30.00 -20.63
N LEU A 744 33.55 -30.24 -19.70
CA LEU A 744 34.28 -31.51 -19.63
C LEU A 744 33.35 -32.65 -19.24
N ARG A 745 32.39 -32.41 -18.35
CA ARG A 745 31.42 -33.41 -17.92
C ARG A 745 30.48 -33.83 -19.06
N ILE A 746 29.96 -32.87 -19.80
CA ILE A 746 29.14 -33.10 -21.01
C ILE A 746 29.92 -33.95 -22.01
N LYS A 747 31.17 -33.60 -22.31
CA LYS A 747 32.04 -34.38 -23.21
C LYS A 747 32.31 -35.80 -22.70
N ALA A 748 32.39 -36.00 -21.39
CA ALA A 748 32.58 -37.33 -20.81
C ALA A 748 31.31 -38.19 -20.98
N ILE A 749 30.13 -37.62 -20.73
CA ILE A 749 28.84 -38.31 -20.93
C ILE A 749 28.61 -38.64 -22.40
N GLN A 750 28.92 -37.70 -23.30
CA GLN A 750 28.79 -37.88 -24.76
C GLN A 750 29.63 -39.04 -25.33
N ARG A 751 30.67 -39.50 -24.60
CA ARG A 751 31.45 -40.69 -24.99
C ARG A 751 30.74 -42.00 -24.67
N GLU A 752 29.84 -41.99 -23.69
CA GLU A 752 29.10 -43.18 -23.23
C GLU A 752 27.69 -43.23 -23.84
N THR A 753 27.05 -42.08 -24.04
CA THR A 753 25.71 -41.94 -24.65
C THR A 753 25.62 -40.66 -25.47
N PRO A 754 24.91 -40.63 -26.62
CA PRO A 754 24.63 -39.38 -27.33
C PRO A 754 23.70 -38.44 -26.55
N ASP A 755 22.89 -38.96 -25.62
CA ASP A 755 21.86 -38.21 -24.91
C ASP A 755 22.37 -37.69 -23.57
N VAL A 756 22.64 -36.39 -23.49
CA VAL A 756 23.08 -35.71 -22.26
C VAL A 756 21.86 -35.31 -21.43
N PRO A 757 21.80 -35.60 -20.12
CA PRO A 757 20.71 -35.18 -19.26
C PRO A 757 20.46 -33.67 -19.28
N GLN A 758 19.18 -33.29 -19.28
CA GLN A 758 18.77 -31.89 -19.32
C GLN A 758 19.29 -31.11 -18.11
N GLU A 759 19.32 -31.72 -16.93
CA GLU A 759 19.81 -31.08 -15.70
C GLU A 759 21.27 -30.64 -15.81
N ILE A 760 22.09 -31.40 -16.55
CA ILE A 760 23.50 -31.08 -16.78
C ILE A 760 23.63 -29.97 -17.82
N LEU A 761 22.81 -29.99 -18.87
CA LEU A 761 22.76 -28.94 -19.89
C LEU A 761 22.27 -27.61 -19.29
N ASP A 762 21.20 -27.63 -18.50
CA ASP A 762 20.66 -26.46 -17.81
C ASP A 762 21.69 -25.85 -16.86
N THR A 763 22.43 -26.70 -16.13
CA THR A 763 23.52 -26.24 -15.26
C THR A 763 24.66 -25.61 -16.05
N TYR A 764 25.02 -26.18 -17.20
CA TYR A 764 26.00 -25.58 -18.11
C TYR A 764 25.53 -24.21 -18.61
N HIS A 765 24.29 -24.11 -19.10
CA HIS A 765 23.70 -22.85 -19.58
C HIS A 765 23.64 -21.81 -18.48
N PHE A 766 23.24 -22.20 -17.27
CA PHE A 766 23.27 -21.33 -16.09
C PHE A 766 24.65 -20.68 -15.90
N TYR A 767 25.74 -21.46 -15.91
CA TYR A 767 27.09 -20.90 -15.76
C TYR A 767 27.62 -20.19 -17.02
N ALA A 768 27.08 -20.49 -18.20
CA ALA A 768 27.47 -19.85 -19.46
C ALA A 768 26.78 -18.50 -19.72
N ASP A 769 25.61 -18.32 -19.11
CA ASP A 769 24.86 -17.07 -19.10
C ASP A 769 25.17 -16.23 -17.85
N LEU A 770 25.85 -16.83 -16.86
CA LEU A 770 26.52 -16.13 -15.76
C LEU A 770 27.89 -15.54 -16.12
#